data_AF-A0A3B9HP41-F1
#
_entry.id   AF-A0A3B9HP41-F1
#
_cell.length_a   1.000
_cell.length_b   1.000
_cell.length_c   1.000
_cell.angle_alpha   90.00
_cell.angle_beta   90.00
_cell.angle_gamma   90.00
#
_symmetry.space_group_name_H-M   'P 1'
#
loop_
_entity.id
_entity.type
_entity.pdbx_description
1 polymer ?
#
loop_
_entity_poly.entity_id
_entity_poly.type
_entity_poly.pdbx_seq_one_letter_code
_entity_poly.pdbx_strand_id
1 'polypeptide(L)'
;MQESLTKLSHLLRSCNGYVSHTAALYLHGLLAAPPENFVIIASCRRKASSAGLFKVTFVYHKPGRPGEHEMLDCEGQSLPVATVAQALVDMVTDCKASTELDTLARCFWTLPYDTSRIRRLAAQNGYSIEKKAVFWCLWAGRGSAGELLKGFDRRPVRLYTKNTSKLLWDGSLQVLYPACLLSPWHEKPQVQLNEKSSCWLELRQYASFVSYCQEVSWVPFPGDGREKPLALMNKYFSLELSSQITSNLINLLLQLNSPSSAGAAPARKLPELFLAWVRNSADFPECALSEITAGSRKMLASDQPELWETAFTYAGETGLISEALARLESSAALVFECGLWRGIEKLCQQADIDGIAIPFAVRILLARIFAQQNRFSESFNALQLLEEKRQRPDSEIIDISFTYGVVWRLAGRPDKARAHLKQALTLTEKLPDAYKSAAIQTVIGNAYYVEDNLEEARSSYLNAYDFYRNNAATNKLNSTQTNLGLIEFKAGDLQKAEQYLKCALSNSDMPPSGQGDFIRLLTLAKIMLAKGNILEAIKTLSTLAAQKHLVANSERSEIYATFALCYELCGLSTISGKYLRMAEDSLKSDLKPAAEFYVRLVMAQIMLLHGDFDLAANRLATLIEFATKNDIGKYETSFAVFYRSLAMKTGTDNAWQATLEEALSTLKIRPKHPFCTTARIFAYLHCHNASMDYNLDADIRSLIDCGYYDPLWIFVVEFLKNIKSASATVLLCRLKSASLPEFINNLKVRFNNAGTIFNKIQQNDIRTRYLLIKNGCHDIIEKEEYQVWQTSRPANLLKFDSLTGELSFARRTIRLKPGALLARILTQLLASFPEPIPSSLFYNLIWGGDLDTHSWSVVKTSLNRLNRVLQCIYPTIRAATNGRTACVRIIFDSPFEITL
;
A
#
# COMPACT_ATOMS: atom_id res chain seq x y z
N MET A 1 -24.47 28.77 -10.84
CA MET A 1 -24.18 27.45 -11.43
C MET A 1 -25.47 26.73 -11.84
N GLN A 2 -26.34 26.32 -10.92
CA GLN A 2 -27.58 25.58 -11.24
C GLN A 2 -28.48 26.27 -12.28
N GLU A 3 -28.72 27.58 -12.16
CA GLU A 3 -29.48 28.36 -13.15
C GLU A 3 -28.85 28.34 -14.56
N SER A 4 -27.51 28.35 -14.61
CA SER A 4 -26.74 28.24 -15.85
C SER A 4 -26.92 26.87 -16.51
N LEU A 5 -26.96 25.80 -15.71
CA LEU A 5 -27.21 24.42 -16.19
C LEU A 5 -28.65 24.23 -16.64
N THR A 6 -29.63 24.85 -15.98
CA THR A 6 -31.04 24.82 -16.43
C THR A 6 -31.20 25.53 -17.77
N LYS A 7 -30.57 26.70 -17.95
CA LYS A 7 -30.54 27.39 -19.25
C LYS A 7 -29.83 26.56 -20.31
N LEU A 8 -28.73 25.89 -19.96
CA LEU A 8 -28.00 25.00 -20.86
C LEU A 8 -28.85 23.79 -21.28
N SER A 9 -29.56 23.16 -20.34
CA SER A 9 -30.51 22.07 -20.59
C SER A 9 -31.61 22.46 -21.59
N HIS A 10 -32.18 23.66 -21.43
CA HIS A 10 -33.17 24.20 -22.36
C HIS A 10 -32.57 24.41 -23.76
N LEU A 11 -31.35 24.97 -23.85
CA LEU A 11 -30.65 25.14 -25.12
C LEU A 11 -30.42 23.80 -25.83
N LEU A 12 -29.91 22.79 -25.12
CA LEU A 12 -29.63 21.45 -25.65
C LEU A 12 -30.88 20.77 -26.21
N ARG A 13 -32.00 20.82 -25.49
CA ARG A 13 -33.29 20.30 -25.95
C ARG A 13 -33.76 21.02 -27.22
N SER A 14 -33.66 22.34 -27.25
CA SER A 14 -34.15 23.14 -28.36
C SER A 14 -33.34 22.97 -29.66
N CYS A 15 -32.08 22.54 -29.58
CA CYS A 15 -31.23 22.29 -30.75
C CYS A 15 -31.02 20.79 -31.05
N ASN A 16 -31.65 19.91 -30.27
CA ASN A 16 -31.41 18.47 -30.27
C ASN A 16 -29.91 18.15 -30.35
N GLY A 17 -29.17 18.67 -29.37
CA GLY A 17 -27.71 18.65 -29.35
C GLY A 17 -27.14 18.15 -28.03
N TYR A 18 -25.81 17.97 -28.00
CA TYR A 18 -25.07 17.50 -26.82
C TYR A 18 -23.87 18.42 -26.53
N VAL A 19 -23.46 18.48 -25.27
CA VAL A 19 -22.24 19.21 -24.84
C VAL A 19 -21.01 18.40 -25.28
N SER A 20 -20.01 19.04 -25.88
CA SER A 20 -18.80 18.39 -26.39
C SER A 20 -17.52 19.19 -26.06
N HIS A 21 -16.38 18.76 -26.62
CA HIS A 21 -15.05 19.35 -26.43
C HIS A 21 -14.62 19.39 -24.96
N THR A 22 -13.83 20.39 -24.56
CA THR A 22 -13.35 20.57 -23.17
C THR A 22 -14.48 20.71 -22.16
N ALA A 23 -15.66 21.20 -22.57
CA ALA A 23 -16.83 21.27 -21.70
C ALA A 23 -17.34 19.88 -21.32
N ALA A 24 -17.39 18.93 -22.27
CA ALA A 24 -17.69 17.55 -21.94
C ALA A 24 -16.63 16.95 -21.01
N LEU A 25 -15.34 17.17 -21.28
CA LEU A 25 -14.24 16.66 -20.46
C LEU A 25 -14.28 17.20 -19.02
N TYR A 26 -14.64 18.46 -18.84
CA TYR A 26 -14.88 19.07 -17.53
C TYR A 26 -16.07 18.43 -16.80
N LEU A 27 -17.20 18.22 -17.50
CA LEU A 27 -18.39 17.59 -16.91
C LEU A 27 -18.14 16.12 -16.52
N HIS A 28 -17.22 15.42 -17.21
CA HIS A 28 -16.70 14.11 -16.81
C HIS A 28 -15.72 14.14 -15.62
N GLY A 29 -15.39 15.33 -15.11
CA GLY A 29 -14.44 15.51 -14.00
C GLY A 29 -12.97 15.34 -14.41
N LEU A 30 -12.65 15.36 -15.71
CA LEU A 30 -11.28 15.16 -16.21
C LEU A 30 -10.47 16.45 -16.32
N LEU A 31 -11.13 17.62 -16.25
CA LEU A 31 -10.49 18.93 -16.20
C LEU A 31 -10.86 19.64 -14.89
N ALA A 32 -9.87 20.23 -14.21
CA ALA A 32 -10.06 20.86 -12.91
C ALA A 32 -10.80 22.20 -12.97
N ALA A 33 -10.66 22.94 -14.08
CA ALA A 33 -11.26 24.25 -14.28
C ALA A 33 -12.38 24.19 -15.34
N PRO A 34 -13.51 24.89 -15.13
CA PRO A 34 -14.54 25.00 -16.16
C PRO A 34 -14.00 25.75 -17.38
N PRO A 35 -14.29 25.32 -18.60
CA PRO A 35 -13.86 26.05 -19.78
C PRO A 35 -14.65 27.35 -19.93
N GLU A 36 -14.00 28.39 -20.47
CA GLU A 36 -14.64 29.68 -20.74
C GLU A 36 -15.80 29.57 -21.75
N ASN A 37 -15.80 28.54 -22.58
CA ASN A 37 -16.77 28.33 -23.65
C ASN A 37 -17.31 26.90 -23.66
N PHE A 38 -18.64 26.77 -23.61
CA PHE A 38 -19.36 25.51 -23.71
C PHE A 38 -19.74 25.27 -25.17
N VAL A 39 -19.10 24.27 -25.78
CA VAL A 39 -19.38 23.87 -27.15
C VAL A 39 -20.56 22.90 -27.16
N ILE A 40 -21.60 23.23 -27.93
CA ILE A 40 -22.75 22.36 -28.18
C ILE A 40 -22.70 21.92 -29.64
N ILE A 41 -22.67 20.60 -29.85
CA ILE A 41 -22.92 20.03 -31.18
C ILE A 41 -24.41 20.04 -31.42
N ALA A 42 -24.85 20.73 -32.47
CA ALA A 42 -26.26 20.94 -32.78
C ALA A 42 -26.64 20.44 -34.17
N SER A 43 -27.87 19.92 -34.26
CA SER A 43 -28.49 19.47 -35.52
C SER A 43 -29.03 20.62 -36.38
N CYS A 44 -28.99 21.86 -35.88
CA CYS A 44 -29.40 23.07 -36.59
C CYS A 44 -28.40 24.22 -36.35
N ARG A 45 -28.26 25.11 -37.34
CA ARG A 45 -27.36 26.28 -37.22
C ARG A 45 -27.93 27.26 -36.21
N ARG A 46 -27.10 27.71 -35.27
CA ARG A 46 -27.46 28.71 -34.25
C ARG A 46 -26.33 29.70 -34.06
N LYS A 47 -26.67 30.94 -33.69
CA LYS A 47 -25.69 31.95 -33.27
C LYS A 47 -25.20 31.62 -31.86
N ALA A 48 -23.98 32.04 -31.54
CA ALA A 48 -23.44 31.95 -30.18
C ALA A 48 -24.42 32.59 -29.18
N SER A 49 -24.50 32.02 -27.98
CA SER A 49 -25.42 32.41 -26.93
C SER A 49 -24.71 32.42 -25.57
N SER A 50 -25.46 32.66 -24.50
CA SER A 50 -25.00 32.46 -23.14
C SER A 50 -26.03 31.67 -22.33
N ALA A 51 -25.53 30.89 -21.37
CA ALA A 51 -26.33 30.16 -20.40
C ALA A 51 -25.84 30.55 -19.01
N GLY A 52 -26.26 31.72 -18.53
CA GLY A 52 -25.78 32.28 -17.26
C GLY A 52 -24.27 32.55 -17.29
N LEU A 53 -23.50 31.81 -16.51
CA LEU A 53 -22.04 31.94 -16.42
C LEU A 53 -21.29 31.38 -17.63
N PHE A 54 -21.98 30.61 -18.49
CA PHE A 54 -21.34 29.97 -19.64
C PHE A 54 -21.54 30.75 -20.92
N LYS A 55 -20.46 31.04 -21.62
CA LYS A 55 -20.51 31.38 -23.04
C LYS A 55 -20.79 30.09 -23.81
N VAL A 56 -21.75 30.09 -24.74
CA VAL A 56 -22.18 28.90 -25.48
C VAL A 56 -21.92 29.10 -26.96
N THR A 57 -21.16 28.18 -27.56
CA THR A 57 -20.90 28.16 -29.00
C THR A 57 -21.54 26.93 -29.62
N PHE A 58 -22.33 27.14 -30.68
CA PHE A 58 -22.95 26.05 -31.41
C PHE A 58 -22.08 25.64 -32.60
N VAL A 59 -21.73 24.36 -32.67
CA VAL A 59 -21.12 23.78 -33.85
C VAL A 59 -22.16 22.93 -34.57
N TYR A 60 -22.44 23.31 -35.81
CA TYR A 60 -23.38 22.59 -36.64
C TYR A 60 -22.71 21.38 -37.28
N HIS A 61 -23.22 20.19 -37.00
CA HIS A 61 -22.91 18.98 -37.74
C HIS A 61 -24.14 18.54 -38.54
N LYS A 62 -23.93 17.95 -39.72
CA LYS A 62 -25.06 17.53 -40.58
C LYS A 62 -25.91 16.47 -39.88
N PRO A 63 -27.25 16.49 -40.06
CA PRO A 63 -28.14 15.43 -39.56
C PRO A 63 -27.67 14.06 -40.05
N GLY A 64 -27.62 13.07 -39.15
CA GLY A 64 -27.13 11.71 -39.45
C GLY A 64 -25.64 11.48 -39.14
N ARG A 65 -24.89 12.52 -38.73
CA ARG A 65 -23.55 12.34 -38.16
C ARG A 65 -23.68 11.61 -36.81
N PRO A 66 -22.99 10.47 -36.61
CA PRO A 66 -23.01 9.78 -35.32
C PRO A 66 -22.34 10.63 -34.24
N GLY A 67 -22.95 10.66 -33.06
CA GLY A 67 -22.46 11.37 -31.88
C GLY A 67 -22.72 10.55 -30.63
N GLU A 68 -21.70 9.83 -30.14
CA GLU A 68 -21.81 9.06 -28.90
C GLU A 68 -21.80 9.99 -27.68
N HIS A 69 -22.94 10.08 -27.00
CA HIS A 69 -23.12 10.88 -25.80
C HIS A 69 -23.88 10.08 -24.74
N GLU A 70 -23.69 10.44 -23.49
CA GLU A 70 -24.37 9.87 -22.34
C GLU A 70 -25.09 10.97 -21.54
N MET A 71 -26.07 10.56 -20.75
CA MET A 71 -26.83 11.48 -19.90
C MET A 71 -26.10 11.63 -18.56
N LEU A 72 -25.40 12.75 -18.37
CA LEU A 72 -24.75 13.08 -17.11
C LEU A 72 -25.69 13.91 -16.23
N ASP A 73 -25.79 13.56 -14.95
CA ASP A 73 -26.49 14.38 -13.97
C ASP A 73 -25.52 15.43 -13.39
N CYS A 74 -25.76 16.69 -13.74
CA CYS A 74 -24.98 17.84 -13.30
C CYS A 74 -25.88 18.75 -12.46
N GLU A 75 -25.70 18.77 -11.14
CA GLU A 75 -26.47 19.61 -10.20
C GLU A 75 -28.01 19.44 -10.32
N GLY A 76 -28.47 18.21 -10.60
CA GLY A 76 -29.89 17.87 -10.77
C GLY A 76 -30.44 18.15 -12.17
N GLN A 77 -29.59 18.50 -13.13
CA GLN A 77 -29.93 18.58 -14.55
C GLN A 77 -29.29 17.41 -15.28
N SER A 78 -30.12 16.56 -15.89
CA SER A 78 -29.65 15.51 -16.79
C SER A 78 -29.34 16.13 -18.15
N LEU A 79 -28.06 16.17 -18.52
CA LEU A 79 -27.56 16.78 -19.75
C LEU A 79 -26.99 15.70 -20.69
N PRO A 80 -27.29 15.75 -22.00
CA PRO A 80 -26.58 14.96 -22.98
C PRO A 80 -25.15 15.49 -23.16
N VAL A 81 -24.16 14.69 -22.78
CA VAL A 81 -22.73 15.04 -22.81
C VAL A 81 -21.98 13.99 -23.61
N ALA A 82 -21.16 14.44 -24.57
CA ALA A 82 -20.31 13.57 -25.37
C ALA A 82 -19.48 12.65 -24.48
N THR A 83 -19.34 11.37 -24.86
CA THR A 83 -18.33 10.51 -24.23
C THR A 83 -16.94 11.11 -24.43
N VAL A 84 -15.96 10.76 -23.60
CA VAL A 84 -14.58 11.28 -23.72
C VAL A 84 -14.03 11.07 -25.13
N ALA A 85 -14.24 9.89 -25.71
CA ALA A 85 -13.79 9.57 -27.07
C ALA A 85 -14.49 10.44 -28.13
N GLN A 86 -15.81 10.63 -28.02
CA GLN A 86 -16.56 11.49 -28.93
C GLN A 86 -16.12 12.95 -28.82
N ALA A 87 -15.92 13.46 -27.60
CA ALA A 87 -15.48 14.83 -27.36
C ALA A 87 -14.12 15.10 -28.03
N LEU A 88 -13.17 14.16 -27.92
CA LEU A 88 -11.87 14.25 -28.60
C LEU A 88 -12.00 14.23 -30.12
N VAL A 89 -12.84 13.36 -30.68
CA VAL A 89 -13.08 13.29 -32.14
C VAL A 89 -13.75 14.56 -32.66
N ASP A 90 -14.69 15.13 -31.90
CA ASP A 90 -15.33 16.40 -32.22
C ASP A 90 -14.29 17.53 -32.22
N MET A 91 -13.42 17.58 -31.20
CA MET A 91 -12.32 18.55 -31.15
C MET A 91 -11.37 18.41 -32.36
N VAL A 92 -11.01 17.18 -32.76
CA VAL A 92 -10.21 16.93 -33.96
C VAL A 92 -10.92 17.42 -35.23
N THR A 93 -12.23 17.25 -35.29
CA THR A 93 -13.05 17.65 -36.44
C THR A 93 -13.15 19.16 -36.55
N ASP A 94 -13.37 19.82 -35.42
CA ASP A 94 -13.74 21.23 -35.36
C ASP A 94 -12.53 22.15 -35.16
N CYS A 95 -11.33 21.59 -34.95
CA CYS A 95 -10.07 22.32 -34.82
C CYS A 95 -9.76 23.17 -36.07
N LYS A 96 -9.78 24.49 -35.90
CA LYS A 96 -9.62 25.48 -36.99
C LYS A 96 -8.47 26.46 -36.77
N ALA A 97 -7.98 26.62 -35.54
CA ALA A 97 -6.97 27.62 -35.19
C ALA A 97 -5.82 27.02 -34.36
N SER A 98 -4.67 27.73 -34.35
CA SER A 98 -3.48 27.33 -33.58
C SER A 98 -3.72 27.32 -32.06
N THR A 99 -4.58 28.20 -31.54
CA THR A 99 -4.93 28.27 -30.11
C THR A 99 -5.64 27.02 -29.58
N GLU A 100 -6.26 26.23 -30.46
CA GLU A 100 -6.95 24.99 -30.11
C GLU A 100 -6.01 23.77 -30.12
N LEU A 101 -4.82 23.92 -30.73
CA LEU A 101 -3.86 22.83 -30.92
C LEU A 101 -3.22 22.38 -29.62
N ASP A 102 -2.79 23.32 -28.76
CA ASP A 102 -2.17 23.01 -27.47
C ASP A 102 -3.15 22.31 -26.53
N THR A 103 -4.42 22.69 -26.60
CA THR A 103 -5.50 22.05 -25.84
C THR A 103 -5.72 20.62 -26.35
N LEU A 104 -5.74 20.42 -27.66
CA LEU A 104 -5.88 19.10 -28.28
C LEU A 104 -4.69 18.19 -27.93
N ALA A 105 -3.48 18.70 -28.05
CA ALA A 105 -2.24 18.02 -27.69
C ALA A 105 -2.26 17.59 -26.21
N ARG A 106 -2.61 18.51 -25.30
CA ARG A 106 -2.81 18.20 -23.87
C ARG A 106 -3.81 17.08 -23.67
N CYS A 107 -4.99 17.18 -24.28
CA CYS A 107 -6.05 16.20 -24.06
C CYS A 107 -5.66 14.79 -24.54
N PHE A 108 -5.06 14.67 -25.73
CA PHE A 108 -4.56 13.38 -26.22
C PHE A 108 -3.37 12.87 -25.40
N TRP A 109 -2.56 13.74 -24.84
CA TRP A 109 -1.44 13.34 -23.99
C TRP A 109 -1.90 12.80 -22.63
N THR A 110 -2.82 13.51 -21.96
CA THR A 110 -3.12 13.29 -20.55
C THR A 110 -4.32 12.39 -20.28
N LEU A 111 -5.36 12.40 -21.12
CA LEU A 111 -6.65 11.81 -20.78
C LEU A 111 -6.75 10.29 -21.00
N PRO A 112 -7.66 9.60 -20.28
CA PRO A 112 -8.08 8.23 -20.59
C PRO A 112 -8.85 8.15 -21.90
N TYR A 113 -8.40 7.34 -22.86
CA TYR A 113 -9.20 6.94 -24.02
C TYR A 113 -8.71 5.64 -24.66
N ASP A 114 -9.61 4.98 -25.40
CA ASP A 114 -9.32 3.80 -26.21
C ASP A 114 -9.08 4.22 -27.68
N THR A 115 -7.89 3.91 -28.20
CA THR A 115 -7.48 4.23 -29.58
C THR A 115 -8.38 3.58 -30.64
N SER A 116 -8.88 2.36 -30.38
CA SER A 116 -9.76 1.65 -31.31
C SER A 116 -11.11 2.36 -31.45
N ARG A 117 -11.64 2.85 -30.32
CA ARG A 117 -12.87 3.64 -30.27
C ARG A 117 -12.70 5.01 -30.92
N ILE A 118 -11.61 5.71 -30.64
CA ILE A 118 -11.29 7.00 -31.30
C ILE A 118 -11.27 6.83 -32.82
N ARG A 119 -10.54 5.83 -33.33
CA ARG A 119 -10.43 5.58 -34.77
C ARG A 119 -11.78 5.27 -35.39
N ARG A 120 -12.57 4.40 -34.77
CA ARG A 120 -13.92 4.02 -35.25
C ARG A 120 -14.85 5.23 -35.37
N LEU A 121 -14.90 6.06 -34.34
CA LEU A 121 -15.73 7.28 -34.31
C LEU A 121 -15.24 8.31 -35.34
N ALA A 122 -13.93 8.46 -35.49
CA ALA A 122 -13.34 9.36 -36.47
C ALA A 122 -13.61 8.91 -37.91
N ALA A 123 -13.55 7.61 -38.19
CA ALA A 123 -13.84 7.01 -39.50
C ALA A 123 -15.28 7.32 -39.96
N GLN A 124 -16.23 7.30 -39.04
CA GLN A 124 -17.63 7.66 -39.32
C GLN A 124 -17.82 9.12 -39.75
N ASN A 125 -16.91 10.01 -39.35
CA ASN A 125 -16.97 11.44 -39.67
C ASN A 125 -16.25 11.78 -40.99
N GLY A 126 -15.50 10.82 -41.53
CA GLY A 126 -14.86 10.91 -42.83
C GLY A 126 -13.35 10.67 -42.75
N TYR A 127 -12.82 10.27 -43.90
CA TYR A 127 -11.44 9.83 -44.06
C TYR A 127 -10.38 10.82 -43.52
N SER A 128 -10.58 12.12 -43.75
CA SER A 128 -9.64 13.15 -43.26
C SER A 128 -9.62 13.24 -41.73
N ILE A 129 -10.75 12.98 -41.06
CA ILE A 129 -10.85 13.07 -39.60
C ILE A 129 -10.23 11.82 -38.97
N GLU A 130 -10.44 10.64 -39.57
CA GLU A 130 -9.77 9.40 -39.16
C GLU A 130 -8.24 9.55 -39.15
N LYS A 131 -7.65 10.09 -40.24
CA LYS A 131 -6.21 10.34 -40.32
C LYS A 131 -5.69 11.24 -39.20
N LYS A 132 -6.40 12.35 -38.93
CA LYS A 132 -6.02 13.29 -37.87
C LYS A 132 -6.12 12.66 -36.49
N ALA A 133 -7.18 11.90 -36.22
CA ALA A 133 -7.38 11.25 -34.93
C ALA A 133 -6.31 10.17 -34.69
N VAL A 134 -5.97 9.38 -35.71
CA VAL A 134 -4.88 8.40 -35.64
C VAL A 134 -3.52 9.08 -35.44
N PHE A 135 -3.26 10.20 -36.12
CA PHE A 135 -2.05 10.99 -35.90
C PHE A 135 -1.92 11.38 -34.42
N TRP A 136 -2.98 11.89 -33.79
CA TRP A 136 -2.96 12.30 -32.39
C TRP A 136 -2.77 11.13 -31.42
N CYS A 137 -3.40 9.98 -31.67
CA CYS A 137 -3.16 8.77 -30.88
C CYS A 137 -1.68 8.37 -30.92
N LEU A 138 -1.11 8.22 -32.13
CA LEU A 138 0.30 7.83 -32.30
C LEU A 138 1.27 8.88 -31.74
N TRP A 139 0.99 10.16 -31.96
CA TRP A 139 1.77 11.27 -31.42
C TRP A 139 1.77 11.25 -29.88
N ALA A 140 0.64 10.96 -29.24
CA ALA A 140 0.55 10.83 -27.78
C ALA A 140 1.13 9.52 -27.24
N GLY A 141 1.81 8.73 -28.08
CA GLY A 141 2.37 7.43 -27.69
C GLY A 141 1.32 6.36 -27.41
N ARG A 142 0.09 6.52 -27.92
CA ARG A 142 -1.02 5.58 -27.71
C ARG A 142 -1.24 4.73 -28.95
N GLY A 143 -1.13 3.41 -28.77
CA GLY A 143 -1.25 2.44 -29.86
C GLY A 143 0.04 2.29 -30.67
N SER A 144 0.04 1.35 -31.60
CA SER A 144 1.20 1.03 -32.45
C SER A 144 0.97 1.46 -33.90
N ALA A 145 1.99 2.01 -34.54
CA ALA A 145 1.99 2.38 -35.95
C ALA A 145 1.67 1.17 -36.84
N GLY A 146 2.20 -0.02 -36.50
CA GLY A 146 1.90 -1.27 -37.22
C GLY A 146 0.42 -1.66 -37.23
N GLU A 147 -0.38 -1.16 -36.28
CA GLU A 147 -1.81 -1.42 -36.19
C GLU A 147 -2.63 -0.26 -36.77
N LEU A 148 -2.30 0.97 -36.35
CA LEU A 148 -3.12 2.14 -36.64
C LEU A 148 -2.90 2.73 -38.04
N LEU A 149 -1.75 2.52 -38.67
CA LEU A 149 -1.48 3.05 -40.02
C LEU A 149 -2.10 2.23 -41.16
N LYS A 150 -2.65 1.04 -40.88
CA LYS A 150 -3.23 0.15 -41.90
C LYS A 150 -4.48 0.77 -42.55
N GLY A 151 -4.60 0.63 -43.87
CA GLY A 151 -5.82 0.97 -44.62
C GLY A 151 -5.95 2.41 -45.11
N PHE A 152 -4.94 3.26 -44.93
CA PHE A 152 -4.97 4.63 -45.45
C PHE A 152 -4.40 4.73 -46.87
N ASP A 153 -5.16 5.34 -47.78
CA ASP A 153 -4.64 5.86 -49.06
C ASP A 153 -3.67 7.07 -48.95
N ARG A 154 -3.18 7.53 -50.11
CA ARG A 154 -2.15 8.57 -50.23
C ARG A 154 -2.66 10.02 -50.20
N ARG A 155 -3.94 10.28 -49.92
CA ARG A 155 -4.49 11.65 -49.96
C ARG A 155 -3.93 12.51 -48.81
N PRO A 156 -3.36 13.69 -49.09
CA PRO A 156 -2.78 14.55 -48.07
C PRO A 156 -3.85 15.21 -47.21
N VAL A 157 -3.60 15.28 -45.90
CA VAL A 157 -4.48 15.93 -44.93
C VAL A 157 -3.67 16.93 -44.10
N ARG A 158 -4.15 18.16 -43.97
CA ARG A 158 -3.59 19.10 -43.00
C ARG A 158 -4.19 18.84 -41.63
N LEU A 159 -3.36 18.72 -40.59
CA LEU A 159 -3.82 18.52 -39.22
C LEU A 159 -4.83 19.62 -38.84
N TYR A 160 -4.60 20.87 -39.28
CA TYR A 160 -5.52 22.02 -39.19
C TYR A 160 -5.22 23.06 -40.28
N THR A 161 -6.07 24.09 -40.40
CA THR A 161 -6.15 24.95 -41.60
C THR A 161 -5.45 26.29 -41.52
N LYS A 162 -5.29 26.90 -40.33
CA LYS A 162 -4.66 28.22 -40.15
C LYS A 162 -3.48 28.15 -39.18
N ASN A 163 -2.24 28.31 -39.67
CA ASN A 163 -1.10 28.61 -38.81
C ASN A 163 -0.13 29.63 -39.40
N THR A 164 0.62 30.27 -38.52
CA THR A 164 1.83 31.07 -38.77
C THR A 164 3.14 30.27 -38.59
N SER A 165 3.11 29.02 -38.08
CA SER A 165 4.32 28.19 -37.90
C SER A 165 4.69 27.36 -39.13
N LYS A 166 5.97 26.98 -39.23
CA LYS A 166 6.48 26.00 -40.20
C LYS A 166 5.72 24.67 -40.10
N LEU A 167 5.23 24.16 -41.23
CA LEU A 167 4.61 22.85 -41.35
C LEU A 167 5.63 21.82 -41.82
N LEU A 168 5.55 20.62 -41.26
CA LEU A 168 6.33 19.44 -41.58
C LEU A 168 5.42 18.36 -42.18
N TRP A 169 6.03 17.42 -42.89
CA TRP A 169 5.33 16.37 -43.60
C TRP A 169 5.59 15.00 -42.99
N ASP A 170 4.53 14.30 -42.61
CA ASP A 170 4.56 12.87 -42.33
C ASP A 170 4.08 12.09 -43.56
N GLY A 171 4.99 11.34 -44.19
CA GLY A 171 4.67 10.53 -45.37
C GLY A 171 3.80 9.29 -45.07
N SER A 172 3.64 8.95 -43.79
CA SER A 172 2.97 7.75 -43.30
C SER A 172 1.46 7.87 -43.39
N LEU A 173 0.91 8.86 -42.69
CA LEU A 173 -0.49 9.23 -42.75
C LEU A 173 -0.76 10.24 -43.87
N GLN A 174 0.29 10.73 -44.52
CA GLN A 174 0.21 11.82 -45.50
C GLN A 174 -0.35 13.07 -44.82
N VAL A 175 0.18 13.39 -43.63
CA VAL A 175 -0.31 14.47 -42.78
C VAL A 175 0.69 15.60 -42.72
N LEU A 176 0.22 16.82 -43.00
CA LEU A 176 0.95 18.05 -42.69
C LEU A 176 0.68 18.46 -41.24
N TYR A 177 1.73 18.49 -40.42
CA TYR A 177 1.66 18.81 -39.00
C TYR A 177 2.66 19.95 -38.66
N PRO A 178 2.43 20.75 -37.62
CA PRO A 178 3.31 21.86 -37.28
C PRO A 178 4.58 21.41 -36.55
N ALA A 179 5.68 22.12 -36.80
CA ALA A 179 6.97 21.82 -36.19
C ALA A 179 6.96 21.88 -34.65
N CYS A 180 6.05 22.64 -34.03
CA CYS A 180 5.93 22.71 -32.57
C CYS A 180 5.57 21.35 -31.92
N LEU A 181 4.95 20.42 -32.67
CA LEU A 181 4.61 19.08 -32.19
C LEU A 181 5.80 18.11 -32.13
N LEU A 182 6.99 18.54 -32.56
CA LEU A 182 8.21 17.80 -32.27
C LEU A 182 8.62 17.92 -30.80
N SER A 183 8.20 19.00 -30.14
CA SER A 183 8.36 19.17 -28.70
C SER A 183 7.24 18.42 -27.95
N PRO A 184 7.57 17.59 -26.95
CA PRO A 184 6.59 16.83 -26.18
C PRO A 184 5.86 17.71 -25.15
N TRP A 185 4.78 17.19 -24.60
CA TRP A 185 4.15 17.76 -23.41
C TRP A 185 4.78 17.21 -22.13
N HIS A 186 4.95 18.07 -21.12
CA HIS A 186 5.59 17.71 -19.85
C HIS A 186 4.61 17.25 -18.76
N GLU A 187 3.29 17.37 -19.00
CA GLU A 187 2.27 16.89 -18.07
C GLU A 187 2.22 15.35 -18.02
N LYS A 188 1.98 14.79 -16.83
CA LYS A 188 1.84 13.34 -16.64
C LYS A 188 0.45 12.87 -17.09
N PRO A 189 0.32 11.69 -17.73
CA PRO A 189 -0.96 11.08 -18.00
C PRO A 189 -1.80 10.85 -16.73
N GLN A 190 -3.11 11.05 -16.82
CA GLN A 190 -4.09 10.80 -15.76
C GLN A 190 -4.37 9.30 -15.55
N VAL A 191 -3.81 8.44 -16.40
CA VAL A 191 -4.00 6.98 -16.37
C VAL A 191 -2.65 6.28 -16.34
N GLN A 192 -2.58 5.16 -15.63
CA GLN A 192 -1.45 4.27 -15.72
C GLN A 192 -1.35 3.68 -17.13
N LEU A 193 -0.24 3.93 -17.80
CA LEU A 193 0.04 3.40 -19.13
C LEU A 193 0.53 1.96 -19.06
N ASN A 194 0.32 1.22 -20.14
CA ASN A 194 1.06 -0.01 -20.32
C ASN A 194 2.56 0.30 -20.48
N GLU A 195 3.39 -0.69 -20.18
CA GLU A 195 4.85 -0.55 -20.16
C GLU A 195 5.41 0.00 -21.49
N LYS A 196 4.96 -0.53 -22.62
CA LYS A 196 5.40 -0.09 -23.96
C LYS A 196 5.11 1.40 -24.22
N SER A 197 3.91 1.87 -23.89
CA SER A 197 3.55 3.28 -24.07
C SER A 197 4.29 4.18 -23.10
N SER A 198 4.52 3.72 -21.87
CA SER A 198 5.31 4.44 -20.86
C SER A 198 6.75 4.63 -21.31
N CYS A 199 7.42 3.58 -21.79
CA CYS A 199 8.81 3.65 -22.28
C CYS A 199 8.92 4.56 -23.51
N TRP A 200 7.90 4.57 -24.37
CA TRP A 200 7.86 5.46 -25.53
C TRP A 200 7.74 6.94 -25.14
N LEU A 201 6.87 7.26 -24.18
CA LEU A 201 6.74 8.63 -23.68
C LEU A 201 8.02 9.11 -23.00
N GLU A 202 8.68 8.25 -22.24
CA GLU A 202 9.99 8.54 -21.63
C GLU A 202 11.01 8.97 -22.70
N LEU A 203 11.14 8.20 -23.79
CA LEU A 203 12.01 8.56 -24.91
C LEU A 203 11.60 9.88 -25.57
N ARG A 204 10.29 10.07 -25.82
CA ARG A 204 9.74 11.32 -26.41
C ARG A 204 9.96 12.56 -25.54
N GLN A 205 10.19 12.39 -24.24
CA GLN A 205 10.50 13.46 -23.31
C GLN A 205 12.00 13.67 -23.10
N TYR A 206 12.85 12.81 -23.67
CA TYR A 206 14.29 12.88 -23.51
C TYR A 206 14.91 13.97 -24.38
N ALA A 207 15.64 14.91 -23.76
CA ALA A 207 16.04 16.16 -24.40
C ALA A 207 16.93 15.98 -25.65
N SER A 208 17.91 15.06 -25.64
CA SER A 208 18.75 14.83 -26.82
C SER A 208 17.96 14.18 -27.96
N PHE A 209 17.02 13.29 -27.65
CA PHE A 209 16.11 12.71 -28.65
C PHE A 209 15.20 13.75 -29.29
N VAL A 210 14.62 14.64 -28.47
CA VAL A 210 13.78 15.75 -28.97
C VAL A 210 14.59 16.67 -29.88
N SER A 211 15.82 17.00 -29.50
CA SER A 211 16.72 17.84 -30.31
C SER A 211 17.05 17.17 -31.65
N TYR A 212 17.33 15.86 -31.63
CA TYR A 212 17.56 15.08 -32.85
C TYR A 212 16.32 15.07 -33.76
N CYS A 213 15.13 14.81 -33.21
CA CYS A 213 13.87 14.85 -33.96
C CYS A 213 13.62 16.21 -34.62
N GLN A 214 13.95 17.31 -33.94
CA GLN A 214 13.86 18.67 -34.48
C GLN A 214 14.84 18.90 -35.63
N GLU A 215 16.10 18.48 -35.48
CA GLU A 215 17.14 18.58 -36.51
C GLU A 215 16.74 17.84 -37.80
N VAL A 216 16.30 16.58 -37.66
CA VAL A 216 15.90 15.76 -38.81
C VAL A 216 14.45 15.98 -39.26
N SER A 217 13.71 16.87 -38.60
CA SER A 217 12.29 17.18 -38.87
C SER A 217 11.39 15.94 -38.91
N TRP A 218 11.51 15.09 -37.90
CA TRP A 218 10.86 13.77 -37.83
C TRP A 218 10.00 13.61 -36.57
N VAL A 219 8.72 13.28 -36.76
CA VAL A 219 7.82 12.85 -35.68
C VAL A 219 7.88 11.32 -35.54
N PRO A 220 8.38 10.78 -34.43
CA PRO A 220 8.48 9.34 -34.24
C PRO A 220 7.15 8.77 -33.74
N PHE A 221 6.72 7.63 -34.32
CA PHE A 221 5.54 6.89 -33.88
C PHE A 221 5.90 5.55 -33.22
N PRO A 222 5.19 5.13 -32.15
CA PRO A 222 5.47 3.87 -31.47
C PRO A 222 5.28 2.68 -32.41
N GLY A 223 6.20 1.71 -32.38
CA GLY A 223 6.07 0.46 -33.14
C GLY A 223 6.14 0.63 -34.66
N ASP A 224 6.77 1.71 -35.13
CA ASP A 224 6.93 1.98 -36.55
C ASP A 224 8.08 1.17 -37.16
N GLY A 225 7.75 0.00 -37.70
CA GLY A 225 8.70 -0.95 -38.26
C GLY A 225 9.15 -0.67 -39.69
N ARG A 226 8.90 0.52 -40.24
CA ARG A 226 9.30 0.86 -41.61
C ARG A 226 10.78 1.25 -41.65
N GLU A 227 11.42 0.99 -42.78
CA GLU A 227 12.86 1.14 -42.98
C GLU A 227 13.39 2.54 -42.59
N LYS A 228 12.78 3.61 -43.10
CA LYS A 228 13.22 4.98 -42.83
C LYS A 228 13.10 5.39 -41.34
N PRO A 229 11.94 5.24 -40.66
CA PRO A 229 11.83 5.47 -39.22
C PRO A 229 12.80 4.63 -38.38
N LEU A 230 12.97 3.34 -38.70
CA LEU A 230 13.92 2.47 -38.01
C LEU A 230 15.37 2.94 -38.19
N ALA A 231 15.76 3.33 -39.40
CA ALA A 231 17.09 3.86 -39.68
C ALA A 231 17.37 5.15 -38.90
N LEU A 232 16.39 6.06 -38.81
CA LEU A 232 16.51 7.28 -37.99
C LEU A 232 16.65 6.98 -36.51
N MET A 233 15.88 6.01 -35.99
CA MET A 233 15.94 5.58 -34.60
C MET A 233 17.29 4.93 -34.26
N ASN A 234 17.73 3.96 -35.07
CA ASN A 234 19.01 3.28 -34.89
C ASN A 234 20.17 4.27 -34.97
N LYS A 235 20.15 5.21 -35.92
CA LYS A 235 21.17 6.27 -36.01
C LYS A 235 21.25 7.09 -34.73
N TYR A 236 20.10 7.49 -34.17
CA TYR A 236 20.07 8.21 -32.89
C TYR A 236 20.64 7.36 -31.75
N PHE A 237 20.20 6.10 -31.60
CA PHE A 237 20.70 5.24 -30.54
C PHE A 237 22.20 4.98 -30.66
N SER A 238 22.75 4.81 -31.86
CA SER A 238 24.20 4.70 -32.06
C SER A 238 24.93 5.98 -31.63
N LEU A 239 24.43 7.16 -32.01
CA LEU A 239 25.03 8.45 -31.62
C LEU A 239 24.98 8.67 -30.10
N GLU A 240 23.83 8.35 -29.48
CA GLU A 240 23.64 8.45 -28.04
C GLU A 240 24.56 7.45 -27.32
N LEU A 241 24.67 6.21 -27.80
CA LEU A 241 25.59 5.22 -27.24
C LEU A 241 27.04 5.69 -27.26
N SER A 242 27.53 6.19 -28.40
CA SER A 242 28.90 6.74 -28.49
C SER A 242 29.10 7.89 -27.51
N SER A 243 28.14 8.82 -27.42
CA SER A 243 28.17 9.94 -26.47
C SER A 243 28.24 9.46 -25.01
N GLN A 244 27.42 8.45 -24.64
CA GLN A 244 27.39 7.88 -23.30
C GLN A 244 28.69 7.14 -22.97
N ILE A 245 29.28 6.38 -23.90
CA ILE A 245 30.58 5.71 -23.71
C ILE A 245 31.66 6.75 -23.40
N THR A 246 31.73 7.84 -24.16
CA THR A 246 32.77 8.86 -23.97
C THR A 246 32.58 9.68 -22.70
N SER A 247 31.33 10.03 -22.36
CA SER A 247 31.06 11.08 -21.37
C SER A 247 30.49 10.57 -20.05
N ASN A 248 29.79 9.43 -20.04
CA ASN A 248 28.96 8.97 -18.91
C ASN A 248 28.91 7.44 -18.79
N LEU A 249 29.99 6.73 -19.13
CA LEU A 249 30.00 5.27 -19.20
C LEU A 249 29.53 4.58 -17.92
N ILE A 250 30.01 5.03 -16.76
CA ILE A 250 29.64 4.42 -15.47
C ILE A 250 28.12 4.49 -15.27
N ASN A 251 27.49 5.64 -15.58
CA ASN A 251 26.04 5.78 -15.46
C ASN A 251 25.27 4.88 -16.45
N LEU A 252 25.80 4.70 -17.67
CA LEU A 252 25.26 3.74 -18.64
C LEU A 252 25.32 2.31 -18.08
N LEU A 253 26.48 1.86 -17.61
CA LEU A 253 26.66 0.50 -17.09
C LEU A 253 25.77 0.23 -15.87
N LEU A 254 25.65 1.20 -14.95
CA LEU A 254 24.75 1.08 -13.79
C LEU A 254 23.29 0.89 -14.21
N GLN A 255 22.82 1.65 -15.20
CA GLN A 255 21.43 1.56 -15.66
C GLN A 255 21.16 0.31 -16.51
N LEU A 256 22.18 -0.22 -17.20
CA LEU A 256 22.06 -1.50 -17.90
C LEU A 256 21.86 -2.67 -16.92
N ASN A 257 22.50 -2.62 -15.75
CA ASN A 257 22.50 -3.69 -14.74
C ASN A 257 21.49 -3.50 -13.60
N SER A 258 20.88 -2.32 -13.47
CA SER A 258 19.80 -2.09 -12.51
C SER A 258 18.50 -2.79 -12.96
N PRO A 259 17.78 -3.50 -12.07
CA PRO A 259 16.45 -3.99 -12.40
C PRO A 259 15.50 -2.79 -12.59
N SER A 260 14.57 -2.88 -13.55
CA SER A 260 13.63 -1.81 -13.93
C SER A 260 12.76 -1.28 -12.77
N SER A 261 12.81 -1.90 -11.58
CA SER A 261 12.06 -1.60 -10.37
C SER A 261 12.90 -1.11 -9.16
N ALA A 262 14.22 -0.92 -9.27
CA ALA A 262 15.04 -0.46 -8.14
C ALA A 262 14.85 1.05 -7.84
N GLY A 263 14.45 1.37 -6.61
CA GLY A 263 14.03 2.71 -6.17
C GLY A 263 15.13 3.75 -5.93
N ALA A 264 16.37 3.53 -6.36
CA ALA A 264 17.41 4.55 -6.34
C ALA A 264 17.46 5.23 -7.72
N ALA A 265 16.90 6.44 -7.81
CA ALA A 265 16.88 7.19 -9.07
C ALA A 265 18.30 7.68 -9.43
N PRO A 266 18.90 7.27 -10.57
CA PRO A 266 20.13 7.87 -11.05
C PRO A 266 19.91 9.34 -11.46
N ALA A 267 20.96 10.17 -11.37
CA ALA A 267 20.91 11.62 -11.61
C ALA A 267 20.42 12.02 -13.03
N ARG A 268 20.52 11.12 -14.02
CA ARG A 268 19.89 11.21 -15.34
C ARG A 268 19.40 9.83 -15.77
N LYS A 269 18.09 9.62 -15.77
CA LYS A 269 17.46 8.39 -16.27
C LYS A 269 17.55 8.35 -17.81
N LEU A 270 18.25 7.36 -18.34
CA LEU A 270 18.28 7.05 -19.77
C LEU A 270 16.95 6.37 -20.14
N PRO A 271 16.41 6.60 -21.36
CA PRO A 271 15.15 5.96 -21.76
C PRO A 271 15.26 4.44 -21.82
N GLU A 272 14.27 3.71 -21.30
CA GLU A 272 14.30 2.24 -21.28
C GLU A 272 14.39 1.63 -22.69
N LEU A 273 13.80 2.27 -23.70
CA LEU A 273 13.93 1.82 -25.10
C LEU A 273 15.37 1.87 -25.61
N PHE A 274 16.14 2.87 -25.18
CA PHE A 274 17.56 2.96 -25.52
C PHE A 274 18.35 1.88 -24.78
N LEU A 275 18.11 1.71 -23.47
CA LEU A 275 18.78 0.67 -22.68
C LEU A 275 18.50 -0.74 -23.22
N ALA A 276 17.23 -1.04 -23.56
CA ALA A 276 16.84 -2.30 -24.18
C ALA A 276 17.51 -2.52 -25.55
N TRP A 277 17.69 -1.45 -26.34
CA TRP A 277 18.43 -1.53 -27.61
C TRP A 277 19.91 -1.88 -27.37
N VAL A 278 20.56 -1.25 -26.38
CA VAL A 278 21.95 -1.56 -26.01
C VAL A 278 22.10 -2.99 -25.49
N ARG A 279 21.19 -3.47 -24.62
CA ARG A 279 21.20 -4.86 -24.11
C ARG A 279 21.07 -5.91 -25.22
N ASN A 280 20.37 -5.58 -26.30
CA ASN A 280 20.20 -6.46 -27.46
C ASN A 280 21.31 -6.30 -28.52
N SER A 281 22.23 -5.35 -28.33
CA SER A 281 23.40 -5.18 -29.21
C SER A 281 24.45 -6.22 -28.84
N ALA A 282 24.69 -7.17 -29.75
CA ALA A 282 25.69 -8.23 -29.54
C ALA A 282 27.11 -7.67 -29.35
N ASP A 283 27.40 -6.54 -30.00
CA ASP A 283 28.77 -6.04 -30.12
C ASP A 283 29.13 -5.00 -29.04
N PHE A 284 28.20 -4.59 -28.18
CA PHE A 284 28.41 -3.45 -27.26
C PHE A 284 29.58 -3.65 -26.28
N PRO A 285 29.70 -4.79 -25.55
CA PRO A 285 30.82 -4.95 -24.62
C PRO A 285 32.16 -5.01 -25.37
N GLU A 286 32.19 -5.63 -26.54
CA GLU A 286 33.41 -5.79 -27.35
C GLU A 286 33.88 -4.46 -27.94
N CYS A 287 32.98 -3.66 -28.49
CA CYS A 287 33.30 -2.37 -29.11
C CYS A 287 33.76 -1.31 -28.12
N ALA A 288 33.44 -1.47 -26.83
CA ALA A 288 33.79 -0.53 -25.76
C ALA A 288 34.70 -1.16 -24.69
N LEU A 289 35.36 -2.28 -25.00
CA LEU A 289 36.09 -3.08 -24.02
C LEU A 289 37.14 -2.26 -23.26
N SER A 290 37.86 -1.37 -23.95
CA SER A 290 38.91 -0.56 -23.34
C SER A 290 38.37 0.45 -22.33
N GLU A 291 37.25 1.08 -22.66
CA GLU A 291 36.54 2.05 -21.85
C GLU A 291 35.84 1.36 -20.68
N ILE A 292 35.21 0.20 -20.91
CA ILE A 292 34.59 -0.63 -19.87
C ILE A 292 35.67 -1.11 -18.89
N THR A 293 36.85 -1.51 -19.36
CA THR A 293 37.97 -1.92 -18.49
C THR A 293 38.43 -0.77 -17.60
N ALA A 294 38.63 0.42 -18.17
CA ALA A 294 38.98 1.63 -17.42
C ALA A 294 37.87 2.05 -16.43
N GLY A 295 36.61 1.94 -16.84
CA GLY A 295 35.43 2.19 -16.01
C GLY A 295 35.32 1.21 -14.84
N SER A 296 35.48 -0.09 -15.10
CA SER A 296 35.46 -1.15 -14.09
C SER A 296 36.53 -0.97 -13.04
N ARG A 297 37.77 -0.61 -13.42
CA ARG A 297 38.81 -0.26 -12.45
C ARG A 297 38.45 0.95 -11.58
N LYS A 298 37.87 2.00 -12.17
CA LYS A 298 37.39 3.17 -11.39
C LYS A 298 36.27 2.77 -10.42
N MET A 299 35.33 1.95 -10.86
CA MET A 299 34.25 1.44 -10.00
C MET A 299 34.82 0.58 -8.85
N LEU A 300 35.70 -0.37 -9.15
CA LEU A 300 36.40 -1.17 -8.14
C LEU A 300 37.24 -0.32 -7.19
N ALA A 301 37.82 0.80 -7.64
CA ALA A 301 38.61 1.70 -6.79
C ALA A 301 37.75 2.61 -5.88
N SER A 302 36.45 2.77 -6.18
CA SER A 302 35.55 3.65 -5.44
C SER A 302 35.18 3.09 -4.06
N ASP A 303 34.69 3.97 -3.17
CA ASP A 303 34.15 3.61 -1.86
C ASP A 303 32.63 3.34 -1.88
N GLN A 304 32.03 3.19 -3.07
CA GLN A 304 30.59 2.98 -3.23
C GLN A 304 30.28 1.51 -3.58
N PRO A 305 29.69 0.73 -2.65
CA PRO A 305 29.41 -0.69 -2.88
C PRO A 305 28.53 -0.99 -4.09
N GLU A 306 27.63 -0.06 -4.45
CA GLU A 306 26.72 -0.18 -5.59
C GLU A 306 27.48 -0.23 -6.92
N LEU A 307 28.62 0.45 -7.00
CA LEU A 307 29.46 0.47 -8.21
C LEU A 307 30.22 -0.85 -8.39
N TRP A 308 30.58 -1.52 -7.30
CA TRP A 308 31.36 -2.75 -7.36
C TRP A 308 30.58 -3.88 -8.03
N GLU A 309 29.27 -3.98 -7.81
CA GLU A 309 28.46 -5.05 -8.39
C GLU A 309 28.45 -5.00 -9.93
N THR A 310 28.34 -3.78 -10.48
CA THR A 310 28.43 -3.59 -11.93
C THR A 310 29.83 -3.98 -12.43
N ALA A 311 30.89 -3.61 -11.70
CA ALA A 311 32.24 -4.04 -12.06
C ALA A 311 32.43 -5.57 -12.00
N PHE A 312 31.83 -6.25 -11.01
CA PHE A 312 31.86 -7.71 -10.91
C PHE A 312 31.19 -8.38 -12.11
N THR A 313 30.09 -7.80 -12.60
CA THR A 313 29.37 -8.31 -13.77
C THR A 313 30.22 -8.31 -15.05
N TYR A 314 31.14 -7.35 -15.20
CA TYR A 314 32.04 -7.22 -16.36
C TYR A 314 33.46 -7.75 -16.10
N ALA A 315 33.74 -8.30 -14.92
CA ALA A 315 35.11 -8.70 -14.53
C ALA A 315 35.69 -9.79 -15.45
N GLY A 316 34.86 -10.72 -15.92
CA GLY A 316 35.28 -11.77 -16.86
C GLY A 316 35.69 -11.19 -18.23
N GLU A 317 34.83 -10.37 -18.83
CA GLU A 317 35.06 -9.75 -20.14
C GLU A 317 36.28 -8.81 -20.13
N THR A 318 36.50 -8.11 -19.02
CA THR A 318 37.61 -7.16 -18.86
C THR A 318 38.92 -7.80 -18.37
N GLY A 319 38.92 -9.09 -18.03
CA GLY A 319 40.08 -9.79 -17.45
C GLY A 319 40.45 -9.33 -16.03
N LEU A 320 39.53 -8.73 -15.28
CA LEU A 320 39.76 -8.15 -13.95
C LEU A 320 39.31 -9.07 -12.79
N ILE A 321 39.13 -10.38 -13.04
CA ILE A 321 38.58 -11.32 -12.04
C ILE A 321 39.36 -11.29 -10.72
N SER A 322 40.69 -11.34 -10.76
CA SER A 322 41.52 -11.33 -9.55
C SER A 322 41.43 -9.99 -8.78
N GLU A 323 41.41 -8.86 -9.49
CA GLU A 323 41.23 -7.53 -8.89
C GLU A 323 39.84 -7.42 -8.21
N ALA A 324 38.81 -7.94 -8.88
CA ALA A 324 37.45 -7.97 -8.39
C ALA A 324 37.29 -8.87 -7.14
N LEU A 325 37.89 -10.06 -7.14
CA LEU A 325 37.88 -10.97 -5.98
C LEU A 325 38.60 -10.36 -4.77
N ALA A 326 39.76 -9.71 -4.99
CA ALA A 326 40.49 -9.04 -3.92
C ALA A 326 39.68 -7.87 -3.32
N ARG A 327 38.99 -7.09 -4.17
CA ARG A 327 38.08 -6.04 -3.69
C ARG A 327 36.94 -6.65 -2.86
N LEU A 328 36.29 -7.69 -3.36
CA LEU A 328 35.18 -8.35 -2.68
C LEU A 328 35.59 -8.94 -1.33
N GLU A 329 36.79 -9.53 -1.23
CA GLU A 329 37.33 -10.02 0.04
C GLU A 329 37.47 -8.90 1.08
N SER A 330 37.98 -7.73 0.68
CA SER A 330 38.14 -6.58 1.57
C SER A 330 36.82 -5.92 2.01
N SER A 331 35.72 -6.17 1.31
CA SER A 331 34.44 -5.46 1.51
C SER A 331 33.22 -6.37 1.65
N ALA A 332 33.43 -7.67 1.92
CA ALA A 332 32.39 -8.70 1.94
C ALA A 332 31.17 -8.36 2.81
N ALA A 333 31.36 -7.73 3.97
CA ALA A 333 30.27 -7.34 4.86
C ALA A 333 29.37 -6.26 4.24
N LEU A 334 29.96 -5.22 3.65
CA LEU A 334 29.24 -4.12 3.01
C LEU A 334 28.44 -4.62 1.81
N VAL A 335 29.07 -5.45 0.97
CA VAL A 335 28.42 -5.99 -0.24
C VAL A 335 27.25 -6.91 0.11
N PHE A 336 27.37 -7.72 1.16
CA PHE A 336 26.28 -8.56 1.64
C PHE A 336 25.05 -7.73 2.03
N GLU A 337 25.27 -6.63 2.75
CA GLU A 337 24.21 -5.75 3.26
C GLU A 337 23.50 -4.97 2.13
N CYS A 338 24.18 -4.69 1.01
CA CYS A 338 23.57 -4.03 -0.15
C CYS A 338 22.54 -4.89 -0.90
N GLY A 339 22.52 -6.21 -0.70
CA GLY A 339 21.54 -7.10 -1.34
C GLY A 339 21.70 -7.29 -2.86
N LEU A 340 22.77 -6.75 -3.45
CA LEU A 340 23.07 -6.84 -4.88
C LEU A 340 24.05 -8.01 -5.12
N TRP A 341 23.52 -9.19 -5.45
CA TRP A 341 24.30 -10.44 -5.46
C TRP A 341 24.65 -10.98 -6.86
N ARG A 342 24.00 -10.49 -7.91
CA ARG A 342 24.12 -11.06 -9.27
C ARG A 342 25.55 -10.99 -9.82
N GLY A 343 26.18 -9.82 -9.75
CA GLY A 343 27.56 -9.64 -10.18
C GLY A 343 28.56 -10.51 -9.40
N ILE A 344 28.32 -10.73 -8.10
CA ILE A 344 29.17 -11.59 -7.25
C ILE A 344 29.08 -13.05 -7.69
N GLU A 345 27.85 -13.54 -7.91
CA GLU A 345 27.64 -14.91 -8.39
C GLU A 345 28.28 -15.11 -9.77
N LYS A 346 28.10 -14.16 -10.69
CA LYS A 346 28.72 -14.20 -12.02
C LYS A 346 30.25 -14.20 -11.93
N LEU A 347 30.82 -13.34 -11.08
CA LEU A 347 32.26 -13.27 -10.83
C LEU A 347 32.80 -14.61 -10.31
N CYS A 348 32.18 -15.18 -9.28
CA CYS A 348 32.60 -16.46 -8.70
C CYS A 348 32.45 -17.62 -9.68
N GLN A 349 31.35 -17.67 -10.44
CA GLN A 349 31.13 -18.69 -11.46
C GLN A 349 32.22 -18.62 -12.53
N GLN A 350 32.56 -17.42 -13.01
CA GLN A 350 33.62 -17.24 -14.00
C GLN A 350 34.99 -17.63 -13.43
N ALA A 351 35.27 -17.26 -12.17
CA ALA A 351 36.51 -17.65 -11.50
C ALA A 351 36.65 -19.17 -11.38
N ASP A 352 35.57 -19.90 -11.06
CA ASP A 352 35.57 -21.37 -11.01
C ASP A 352 35.79 -21.98 -12.41
N ILE A 353 35.18 -21.43 -13.47
CA ILE A 353 35.39 -21.87 -14.87
C ILE A 353 36.85 -21.66 -15.30
N ASP A 354 37.42 -20.52 -14.96
CA ASP A 354 38.79 -20.14 -15.34
C ASP A 354 39.86 -20.77 -14.42
N GLY A 355 39.46 -21.55 -13.42
CA GLY A 355 40.36 -22.19 -12.46
C GLY A 355 41.07 -21.23 -11.50
N ILE A 356 40.52 -20.02 -11.31
CA ILE A 356 41.05 -18.99 -10.43
C ILE A 356 40.60 -19.27 -8.98
N ALA A 357 41.56 -19.31 -8.06
CA ALA A 357 41.27 -19.61 -6.66
C ALA A 357 40.42 -18.51 -5.99
N ILE A 358 39.18 -18.86 -5.60
CA ILE A 358 38.30 -17.96 -4.85
C ILE A 358 38.73 -17.91 -3.36
N PRO A 359 38.93 -16.71 -2.76
CA PRO A 359 39.32 -16.56 -1.36
C PRO A 359 38.33 -17.16 -0.36
N PHE A 360 38.81 -17.53 0.84
CA PHE A 360 38.00 -18.15 1.90
C PHE A 360 36.79 -17.28 2.28
N ALA A 361 37.03 -15.99 2.57
CA ALA A 361 35.98 -15.06 2.98
C ALA A 361 34.89 -14.90 1.89
N VAL A 362 35.29 -14.92 0.62
CA VAL A 362 34.38 -14.82 -0.52
C VAL A 362 33.52 -16.08 -0.66
N ARG A 363 34.07 -17.27 -0.41
CA ARG A 363 33.27 -18.52 -0.40
C ARG A 363 32.28 -18.58 0.75
N ILE A 364 32.66 -18.12 1.95
CA ILE A 364 31.72 -17.97 3.09
C ILE A 364 30.59 -16.99 2.74
N LEU A 365 30.94 -15.86 2.11
CA LEU A 365 29.96 -14.89 1.63
C LEU A 365 29.00 -15.51 0.61
N LEU A 366 29.52 -16.24 -0.38
CA LEU A 366 28.74 -16.91 -1.42
C LEU A 366 27.75 -17.93 -0.82
N ALA A 367 28.20 -18.73 0.16
CA ALA A 367 27.32 -19.64 0.89
C ALA A 367 26.17 -18.89 1.58
N ARG A 368 26.47 -17.78 2.27
CA ARG A 368 25.45 -16.95 2.91
C ARG A 368 24.48 -16.33 1.91
N ILE A 369 24.96 -15.87 0.75
CA ILE A 369 24.14 -15.33 -0.34
C ILE A 369 23.16 -16.40 -0.85
N PHE A 370 23.66 -17.59 -1.19
CA PHE A 370 22.81 -18.70 -1.63
C PHE A 370 21.75 -19.08 -0.59
N ALA A 371 22.12 -19.10 0.70
CA ALA A 371 21.17 -19.36 1.77
C ALA A 371 20.08 -18.28 1.89
N GLN A 372 20.41 -17.00 1.67
CA GLN A 372 19.40 -15.92 1.64
C GLN A 372 18.46 -16.04 0.43
N GLN A 373 18.93 -16.60 -0.68
CA GLN A 373 18.13 -16.89 -1.88
C GLN A 373 17.36 -18.24 -1.79
N ASN A 374 17.37 -18.91 -0.63
CA ASN A 374 16.82 -20.26 -0.43
C ASN A 374 17.48 -21.36 -1.30
N ARG A 375 18.68 -21.12 -1.85
CA ARG A 375 19.48 -22.08 -2.63
C ARG A 375 20.39 -22.89 -1.70
N PHE A 376 19.79 -23.66 -0.80
CA PHE A 376 20.53 -24.33 0.28
C PHE A 376 21.54 -25.38 -0.21
N SER A 377 21.25 -26.10 -1.30
CA SER A 377 22.19 -27.06 -1.89
C SER A 377 23.50 -26.40 -2.32
N GLU A 378 23.41 -25.28 -3.04
CA GLU A 378 24.57 -24.51 -3.49
C GLU A 378 25.32 -23.88 -2.33
N SER A 379 24.58 -23.42 -1.30
CA SER A 379 25.19 -22.98 -0.05
C SER A 379 26.01 -24.07 0.63
N PHE A 380 25.49 -25.30 0.74
CA PHE A 380 26.21 -26.40 1.35
C PHE A 380 27.40 -26.85 0.51
N ASN A 381 27.26 -26.88 -0.82
CA ASN A 381 28.38 -27.18 -1.73
C ASN A 381 29.53 -26.17 -1.55
N ALA A 382 29.22 -24.87 -1.46
CA ALA A 382 30.22 -23.83 -1.24
C ALA A 382 30.98 -24.02 0.10
N LEU A 383 30.29 -24.49 1.15
CA LEU A 383 30.91 -24.81 2.45
C LEU A 383 31.73 -26.10 2.39
N GLN A 384 31.24 -27.15 1.74
CA GLN A 384 31.95 -28.42 1.60
C GLN A 384 33.30 -28.25 0.90
N LEU A 385 33.36 -27.41 -0.15
CA LEU A 385 34.61 -27.08 -0.85
C LEU A 385 35.66 -26.40 0.06
N LEU A 386 35.25 -25.81 1.18
CA LEU A 386 36.17 -25.26 2.17
C LEU A 386 36.76 -26.33 3.08
N GLU A 387 35.98 -27.38 3.38
CA GLU A 387 36.33 -28.51 4.27
C GLU A 387 37.27 -29.53 3.60
N GLU A 388 37.21 -29.67 2.28
CA GLU A 388 38.06 -30.60 1.51
C GLU A 388 39.56 -30.25 1.58
N LYS A 389 39.92 -29.02 1.96
CA LYS A 389 41.32 -28.60 2.16
C LYS A 389 41.82 -29.06 3.54
N ARG A 390 42.84 -29.93 3.57
CA ARG A 390 43.45 -30.44 4.82
C ARG A 390 44.06 -29.31 5.65
N GLN A 391 43.79 -29.34 6.97
CA GLN A 391 44.30 -28.43 8.01
C GLN A 391 43.90 -26.96 7.82
N ARG A 392 42.87 -26.55 8.56
CA ARG A 392 42.36 -25.17 8.63
C ARG A 392 42.64 -24.60 10.02
N PRO A 393 42.94 -23.30 10.16
CA PRO A 393 43.04 -22.68 11.47
C PRO A 393 41.68 -22.72 12.17
N ASP A 394 41.68 -22.86 13.50
CA ASP A 394 40.46 -22.92 14.31
C ASP A 394 39.54 -21.71 14.08
N SER A 395 40.08 -20.53 13.74
CA SER A 395 39.30 -19.34 13.36
C SER A 395 38.43 -19.55 12.10
N GLU A 396 38.93 -20.26 11.09
CA GLU A 396 38.18 -20.60 9.88
C GLU A 396 37.15 -21.71 10.15
N ILE A 397 37.47 -22.64 11.05
CA ILE A 397 36.52 -23.69 11.48
C ILE A 397 35.33 -23.07 12.22
N ILE A 398 35.57 -22.04 13.05
CA ILE A 398 34.52 -21.24 13.69
C ILE A 398 33.60 -20.62 12.62
N ASP A 399 34.17 -19.99 11.58
CA ASP A 399 33.39 -19.32 10.54
C ASP A 399 32.59 -20.30 9.67
N ILE A 400 33.16 -21.47 9.35
CA ILE A 400 32.47 -22.55 8.64
C ILE A 400 31.30 -23.06 9.50
N SER A 401 31.55 -23.39 10.76
CA SER A 401 30.51 -23.92 11.68
C SER A 401 29.42 -22.90 11.96
N PHE A 402 29.78 -21.62 12.16
CA PHE A 402 28.81 -20.54 12.29
C PHE A 402 27.95 -20.41 11.03
N THR A 403 28.57 -20.47 9.85
CA THR A 403 27.85 -20.37 8.57
C THR A 403 26.93 -21.57 8.35
N TYR A 404 27.37 -22.81 8.59
CA TYR A 404 26.48 -23.97 8.61
C TYR A 404 25.29 -23.78 9.55
N GLY A 405 25.54 -23.23 10.74
CA GLY A 405 24.51 -22.87 11.70
C GLY A 405 23.46 -21.91 11.12
N VAL A 406 23.91 -20.84 10.45
CA VAL A 406 23.03 -19.88 9.77
C VAL A 406 22.25 -20.53 8.63
N VAL A 407 22.90 -21.34 7.79
CA VAL A 407 22.29 -22.01 6.63
C VAL A 407 21.23 -23.01 7.07
N TRP A 408 21.53 -23.87 8.04
CA TRP A 408 20.56 -24.83 8.58
C TRP A 408 19.35 -24.15 9.23
N ARG A 409 19.55 -23.00 9.89
CA ARG A 409 18.44 -22.22 10.45
C ARG A 409 17.53 -21.68 9.35
N LEU A 410 18.11 -21.10 8.29
CA LEU A 410 17.34 -20.61 7.13
C LEU A 410 16.64 -21.75 6.39
N ALA A 411 17.24 -22.94 6.35
CA ALA A 411 16.66 -24.16 5.79
C ALA A 411 15.59 -24.82 6.69
N GLY A 412 15.16 -24.17 7.78
CA GLY A 412 14.11 -24.69 8.67
C GLY A 412 14.52 -25.90 9.51
N ARG A 413 15.83 -26.08 9.79
CA ARG A 413 16.36 -27.18 10.61
C ARG A 413 17.07 -26.64 11.87
N PRO A 414 16.31 -26.07 12.83
CA PRO A 414 16.88 -25.45 14.02
C PRO A 414 17.74 -26.40 14.86
N ASP A 415 17.41 -27.69 14.94
CA ASP A 415 18.22 -28.70 15.64
C ASP A 415 19.66 -28.79 15.10
N LYS A 416 19.78 -28.89 13.77
CA LYS A 416 21.09 -28.94 13.09
C LYS A 416 21.82 -27.62 13.24
N ALA A 417 21.08 -26.50 13.13
CA ALA A 417 21.65 -25.17 13.36
C ALA A 417 22.29 -25.08 14.74
N ARG A 418 21.59 -25.49 15.81
CA ARG A 418 22.11 -25.47 17.18
C ARG A 418 23.37 -26.31 17.34
N ALA A 419 23.44 -27.49 16.72
CA ALA A 419 24.63 -28.35 16.82
C ALA A 419 25.89 -27.63 16.30
N HIS A 420 25.82 -27.06 15.10
CA HIS A 420 26.94 -26.32 14.51
C HIS A 420 27.23 -24.99 15.25
N LEU A 421 26.21 -24.28 15.70
CA LEU A 421 26.38 -23.03 16.47
C LEU A 421 27.02 -23.28 17.84
N LYS A 422 26.65 -24.37 18.54
CA LYS A 422 27.29 -24.75 19.80
C LYS A 422 28.74 -25.14 19.59
N GLN A 423 29.05 -25.89 18.52
CA GLN A 423 30.43 -26.19 18.15
C GLN A 423 31.24 -24.91 17.91
N ALA A 424 30.70 -23.96 17.15
CA ALA A 424 31.35 -22.67 16.93
C ALA A 424 31.54 -21.90 18.25
N LEU A 425 30.54 -21.88 19.13
CA LEU A 425 30.58 -21.19 20.42
C LEU A 425 31.67 -21.78 21.34
N THR A 426 31.76 -23.11 21.45
CA THR A 426 32.80 -23.78 22.25
C THR A 426 34.20 -23.51 21.71
N LEU A 427 34.36 -23.35 20.39
CA LEU A 427 35.65 -22.98 19.81
C LEU A 427 36.01 -21.51 20.10
N THR A 428 35.04 -20.59 20.11
CA THR A 428 35.26 -19.19 20.51
C THR A 428 35.61 -19.01 22.00
N GLU A 429 35.35 -20.01 22.85
CA GLU A 429 35.84 -20.02 24.24
C GLU A 429 37.34 -20.34 24.32
N LYS A 430 37.87 -21.14 23.37
CA LYS A 430 39.29 -21.51 23.29
C LYS A 430 40.13 -20.45 22.58
N LEU A 431 39.53 -19.77 21.61
CA LEU A 431 40.10 -18.60 20.93
C LEU A 431 39.18 -17.41 21.19
N PRO A 432 39.43 -16.64 22.27
CA PRO A 432 38.52 -15.60 22.72
C PRO A 432 38.25 -14.54 21.65
N ASP A 433 37.09 -14.66 21.00
CA ASP A 433 36.54 -13.67 20.08
C ASP A 433 35.13 -13.32 20.56
N ALA A 434 35.07 -12.35 21.49
CA ALA A 434 33.83 -11.96 22.13
C ALA A 434 32.79 -11.40 21.15
N TYR A 435 33.23 -10.82 20.01
CA TYR A 435 32.33 -10.35 18.97
C TYR A 435 31.67 -11.52 18.23
N LYS A 436 32.46 -12.52 17.80
CA LYS A 436 31.91 -13.75 17.19
C LYS A 436 31.02 -14.50 18.18
N SER A 437 31.39 -14.59 19.45
CA SER A 437 30.55 -15.20 20.49
C SER A 437 29.19 -14.53 20.58
N ALA A 438 29.12 -13.19 20.61
CA ALA A 438 27.85 -12.45 20.63
C ALA A 438 27.02 -12.66 19.35
N ALA A 439 27.66 -12.73 18.18
CA ALA A 439 26.99 -13.04 16.91
C ALA A 439 26.40 -14.46 16.91
N ILE A 440 27.17 -15.45 17.38
CA ILE A 440 26.72 -16.85 17.53
C ILE A 440 25.54 -16.92 18.50
N GLN A 441 25.62 -16.27 19.66
CA GLN A 441 24.53 -16.20 20.64
C GLN A 441 23.25 -15.60 20.06
N THR A 442 23.38 -14.58 19.20
CA THR A 442 22.23 -14.00 18.49
C THR A 442 21.56 -15.03 17.57
N VAL A 443 22.35 -15.83 16.83
CA VAL A 443 21.78 -16.86 15.93
C VAL A 443 21.21 -18.05 16.70
N ILE A 444 21.82 -18.43 17.83
CA ILE A 444 21.26 -19.43 18.76
C ILE A 444 19.90 -18.95 19.29
N GLY A 445 19.82 -17.69 19.71
CA GLY A 445 18.56 -17.08 20.15
C GLY A 445 17.49 -17.12 19.06
N ASN A 446 17.86 -16.82 17.80
CA ASN A 446 16.93 -16.93 16.67
C ASN A 446 16.45 -18.37 16.44
N ALA A 447 17.31 -19.37 16.62
CA ALA A 447 16.93 -20.77 16.47
C ALA A 447 15.93 -21.19 17.55
N TYR A 448 16.18 -20.84 18.81
CA TYR A 448 15.23 -21.11 19.91
C TYR A 448 13.91 -20.34 19.77
N TYR A 449 13.95 -19.12 19.23
CA TYR A 449 12.74 -18.33 18.98
C TYR A 449 11.79 -19.01 17.98
N VAL A 450 12.34 -19.58 16.89
CA VAL A 450 11.55 -20.33 15.89
C VAL A 450 10.90 -21.58 16.50
N GLU A 451 11.56 -22.21 17.46
CA GLU A 451 11.04 -23.38 18.19
C GLU A 451 10.09 -23.02 19.34
N ASP A 452 9.73 -21.74 19.47
CA ASP A 452 8.90 -21.22 20.56
C ASP A 452 9.50 -21.41 21.97
N ASN A 453 10.82 -21.61 22.04
CA ASN A 453 11.55 -21.75 23.31
C ASN A 453 12.07 -20.40 23.80
N LEU A 454 11.18 -19.61 24.41
CA LEU A 454 11.43 -18.19 24.69
C LEU A 454 12.47 -17.93 25.79
N GLU A 455 12.63 -18.81 26.78
CA GLU A 455 13.58 -18.59 27.88
C GLU A 455 15.03 -18.74 27.39
N GLU A 456 15.32 -19.79 26.64
CA GLU A 456 16.63 -20.02 26.02
C GLU A 456 16.94 -18.97 24.96
N ALA A 457 15.92 -18.56 24.19
CA ALA A 457 16.06 -17.45 23.25
C ALA A 457 16.40 -16.13 23.97
N ARG A 458 15.69 -15.82 25.06
CA ARG A 458 15.92 -14.63 25.90
C ARG A 458 17.33 -14.64 26.49
N SER A 459 17.74 -15.75 27.09
CA SER A 459 19.08 -15.92 27.66
C SER A 459 20.18 -15.67 26.61
N SER A 460 20.03 -16.28 25.42
CA SER A 460 20.99 -16.12 24.33
C SER A 460 21.08 -14.67 23.84
N TYR A 461 19.94 -13.98 23.71
CA TYR A 461 19.94 -12.56 23.33
C TYR A 461 20.47 -11.64 24.41
N LEU A 462 20.22 -11.90 25.69
CA LEU A 462 20.79 -11.11 26.79
C LEU A 462 22.32 -11.22 26.83
N ASN A 463 22.87 -12.41 26.62
CA ASN A 463 24.33 -12.61 26.50
C ASN A 463 24.92 -11.78 25.35
N ALA A 464 24.25 -11.74 24.20
CA ALA A 464 24.69 -10.90 23.07
C ALA A 464 24.49 -9.39 23.35
N TYR A 465 23.39 -9.03 24.02
CA TYR A 465 23.04 -7.66 24.37
C TYR A 465 24.10 -7.00 25.24
N ASP A 466 24.56 -7.68 26.30
CA ASP A 466 25.56 -7.15 27.22
C ASP A 466 26.89 -6.86 26.51
N PHE A 467 27.29 -7.75 25.59
CA PHE A 467 28.47 -7.51 24.76
C PHE A 467 28.30 -6.29 23.84
N TYR A 468 27.22 -6.22 23.05
CA TYR A 468 27.03 -5.12 22.09
C TYR A 468 26.84 -3.77 22.77
N ARG A 469 26.21 -3.74 23.95
CA ARG A 469 26.03 -2.54 24.77
C ARG A 469 27.38 -2.00 25.25
N ASN A 470 28.26 -2.86 25.73
CA ASN A 470 29.56 -2.46 26.27
C ASN A 470 30.58 -2.03 25.18
N ASN A 471 30.35 -2.42 23.92
CA ASN A 471 31.27 -2.17 22.81
C ASN A 471 30.73 -1.17 21.76
N ALA A 472 29.69 -0.39 22.10
CA ALA A 472 29.09 0.62 21.22
C ALA A 472 28.69 0.11 19.81
N ALA A 473 28.32 -1.17 19.69
CA ALA A 473 27.91 -1.79 18.42
C ALA A 473 26.42 -1.50 18.12
N THR A 474 26.08 -0.22 17.90
CA THR A 474 24.70 0.30 17.86
C THR A 474 23.76 -0.50 16.96
N ASN A 475 24.18 -0.87 15.75
CA ASN A 475 23.32 -1.63 14.82
C ASN A 475 22.96 -3.02 15.36
N LYS A 476 23.96 -3.75 15.90
CA LYS A 476 23.75 -5.08 16.48
C LYS A 476 22.94 -4.99 17.77
N LEU A 477 23.21 -3.97 18.59
CA LEU A 477 22.42 -3.68 19.80
C LEU A 477 20.95 -3.46 19.47
N ASN A 478 20.64 -2.62 18.47
CA ASN A 478 19.27 -2.34 18.05
C ASN A 478 18.57 -3.60 17.50
N SER A 479 19.27 -4.46 16.76
CA SER A 479 18.73 -5.75 16.31
C SER A 479 18.45 -6.70 17.48
N THR A 480 19.36 -6.81 18.45
CA THR A 480 19.17 -7.65 19.63
C THR A 480 18.03 -7.14 20.51
N GLN A 481 17.89 -5.81 20.68
CA GLN A 481 16.77 -5.21 21.38
C GLN A 481 15.43 -5.48 20.66
N THR A 482 15.38 -5.45 19.32
CA THR A 482 14.18 -5.88 18.58
C THR A 482 13.80 -7.32 18.92
N ASN A 483 14.77 -8.22 18.87
CA ASN A 483 14.54 -9.63 19.13
C ASN A 483 14.05 -9.87 20.57
N LEU A 484 14.64 -9.19 21.56
CA LEU A 484 14.15 -9.19 22.93
C LEU A 484 12.72 -8.64 23.02
N GLY A 485 12.44 -7.53 22.35
CA GLY A 485 11.09 -6.96 22.28
C GLY A 485 10.05 -7.93 21.70
N LEU A 486 10.39 -8.66 20.64
CA LEU A 486 9.55 -9.69 20.04
C LEU A 486 9.34 -10.90 20.97
N ILE A 487 10.37 -11.31 21.71
CA ILE A 487 10.24 -12.34 22.75
C ILE A 487 9.27 -11.90 23.82
N GLU A 488 9.47 -10.70 24.39
CA GLU A 488 8.64 -10.24 25.50
C GLU A 488 7.19 -10.03 25.05
N PHE A 489 6.98 -9.56 23.80
CA PHE A 489 5.64 -9.49 23.21
C PHE A 489 4.98 -10.86 23.14
N LYS A 490 5.71 -11.88 22.67
CA LYS A 490 5.23 -13.26 22.57
C LYS A 490 5.04 -13.94 23.93
N ALA A 491 5.80 -13.53 24.93
CA ALA A 491 5.66 -13.95 26.33
C ALA A 491 4.50 -13.25 27.05
N GLY A 492 3.97 -12.16 26.48
CA GLY A 492 2.88 -11.36 27.05
C GLY A 492 3.35 -10.26 28.01
N ASP A 493 4.65 -10.03 28.16
CA ASP A 493 5.20 -8.90 28.92
C ASP A 493 5.20 -7.63 28.06
N LEU A 494 4.02 -7.06 27.89
CA LEU A 494 3.79 -5.90 27.03
C LEU A 494 4.57 -4.65 27.46
N GLN A 495 4.99 -4.55 28.73
CA GLN A 495 5.77 -3.42 29.23
C GLN A 495 7.23 -3.53 28.80
N LYS A 496 7.88 -4.69 29.04
CA LYS A 496 9.26 -4.89 28.59
C LYS A 496 9.37 -4.90 27.07
N ALA A 497 8.39 -5.49 26.38
CA ALA A 497 8.32 -5.48 24.93
C ALA A 497 8.37 -4.05 24.38
N GLU A 498 7.52 -3.17 24.92
CA GLU A 498 7.48 -1.76 24.53
C GLU A 498 8.79 -1.04 24.84
N GLN A 499 9.40 -1.28 26.00
CA GLN A 499 10.68 -0.67 26.40
C GLN A 499 11.80 -1.06 25.43
N TYR A 500 11.97 -2.35 25.15
CA TYR A 500 13.02 -2.81 24.23
C TYR A 500 12.83 -2.26 22.82
N LEU A 501 11.60 -2.26 22.30
CA LEU A 501 11.31 -1.76 20.96
C LEU A 501 11.49 -0.24 20.85
N LYS A 502 11.09 0.53 21.88
CA LYS A 502 11.31 1.99 21.91
C LYS A 502 12.80 2.33 22.01
N CYS A 503 13.57 1.63 22.84
CA CYS A 503 15.02 1.80 22.94
C CYS A 503 15.73 1.51 21.60
N ALA A 504 15.27 0.48 20.88
CA ALA A 504 15.82 0.15 19.56
C ALA A 504 15.53 1.23 18.50
N LEU A 505 14.48 2.04 18.68
CA LEU A 505 14.11 3.14 17.79
C LEU A 505 14.73 4.49 18.20
N SER A 506 14.93 4.74 19.51
CA SER A 506 15.46 6.02 20.02
C SER A 506 16.93 6.26 19.72
N ASN A 507 17.67 5.22 19.33
CA ASN A 507 19.10 5.30 19.00
C ASN A 507 19.37 5.67 17.53
N SER A 508 18.34 6.03 16.76
CA SER A 508 18.47 6.50 15.38
C SER A 508 17.83 7.87 15.22
N ASP A 509 18.62 8.91 14.95
CA ASP A 509 18.13 10.26 14.61
C ASP A 509 17.46 10.35 13.22
N MET A 510 17.42 9.22 12.50
CA MET A 510 16.90 9.13 11.14
C MET A 510 15.47 8.57 11.13
N PRO A 511 14.63 8.99 10.16
CA PRO A 511 13.32 8.38 9.98
C PRO A 511 13.43 6.87 9.71
N PRO A 512 12.38 6.07 10.06
CA PRO A 512 12.35 4.64 9.80
C PRO A 512 12.68 4.36 8.34
N SER A 513 13.72 3.57 8.08
CA SER A 513 14.21 3.34 6.71
C SER A 513 14.49 1.87 6.40
N GLY A 514 14.63 1.02 7.44
CA GLY A 514 14.88 -0.41 7.27
C GLY A 514 13.71 -1.30 7.69
N GLN A 515 13.67 -2.54 7.17
CA GLN A 515 12.68 -3.58 7.57
C GLN A 515 12.62 -3.78 9.09
N GLY A 516 13.75 -3.66 9.79
CA GLY A 516 13.78 -3.74 11.25
C GLY A 516 12.92 -2.68 11.94
N ASP A 517 12.89 -1.45 11.42
CA ASP A 517 12.08 -0.37 11.98
C ASP A 517 10.60 -0.60 11.72
N PHE A 518 10.25 -1.10 10.53
CA PHE A 518 8.89 -1.47 10.19
C PHE A 518 8.36 -2.57 11.12
N ILE A 519 9.16 -3.60 11.39
CA ILE A 519 8.80 -4.66 12.35
C ILE A 519 8.61 -4.06 13.75
N ARG A 520 9.56 -3.24 14.24
CA ARG A 520 9.46 -2.60 15.57
C ARG A 520 8.17 -1.79 15.71
N LEU A 521 7.88 -0.92 14.76
CA LEU A 521 6.71 -0.04 14.78
C LEU A 521 5.40 -0.81 14.61
N LEU A 522 5.37 -1.84 13.76
CA LEU A 522 4.20 -2.72 13.64
C LEU A 522 3.94 -3.47 14.95
N THR A 523 4.97 -4.03 15.58
CA THR A 523 4.82 -4.69 16.89
C THR A 523 4.41 -3.70 17.97
N LEU A 524 4.96 -2.48 17.99
CA LEU A 524 4.51 -1.41 18.90
C LEU A 524 3.04 -1.07 18.70
N ALA A 525 2.56 -0.96 17.46
CA ALA A 525 1.14 -0.75 17.18
C ALA A 525 0.27 -1.88 17.72
N LYS A 526 0.71 -3.14 17.59
CA LYS A 526 0.02 -4.31 18.20
C LYS A 526 0.04 -4.28 19.73
N ILE A 527 1.14 -3.84 20.34
CA ILE A 527 1.22 -3.64 21.80
C ILE A 527 0.27 -2.53 22.25
N MET A 528 0.24 -1.41 21.55
CA MET A 528 -0.69 -0.30 21.81
C MET A 528 -2.13 -0.80 21.74
N LEU A 529 -2.47 -1.58 20.71
CA LEU A 529 -3.77 -2.22 20.58
C LEU A 529 -4.07 -3.15 21.78
N ALA A 530 -3.13 -4.02 22.15
CA ALA A 530 -3.26 -4.93 23.29
C ALA A 530 -3.31 -4.22 24.65
N LYS A 531 -2.97 -2.93 24.73
CA LYS A 531 -3.15 -2.08 25.92
C LYS A 531 -4.40 -1.20 25.87
N GLY A 532 -5.14 -1.20 24.76
CA GLY A 532 -6.32 -0.36 24.53
C GLY A 532 -5.99 1.04 24.01
N ASN A 533 -4.74 1.33 23.65
CA ASN A 533 -4.29 2.61 23.07
C ASN A 533 -4.56 2.66 21.56
N ILE A 534 -5.82 2.47 21.17
CA ILE A 534 -6.25 2.25 19.77
C ILE A 534 -5.83 3.42 18.85
N LEU A 535 -6.01 4.68 19.30
CA LEU A 535 -5.68 5.85 18.48
C LEU A 535 -4.16 6.00 18.25
N GLU A 536 -3.34 5.62 19.23
CA GLU A 536 -1.87 5.65 19.07
C GLU A 536 -1.39 4.56 18.11
N ALA A 537 -2.05 3.40 18.13
CA ALA A 537 -1.84 2.35 17.15
C ALA A 537 -2.17 2.85 15.72
N ILE A 538 -3.31 3.50 15.52
CA ILE A 538 -3.69 4.10 14.21
C ILE A 538 -2.65 5.12 13.75
N LYS A 539 -2.18 6.02 14.64
CA LYS A 539 -1.14 7.01 14.34
C LYS A 539 0.14 6.32 13.84
N THR A 540 0.59 5.30 14.56
CA THR A 540 1.79 4.52 14.22
C THR A 540 1.62 3.72 12.92
N LEU A 541 0.47 3.11 12.68
CA LEU A 541 0.20 2.39 11.44
C LEU A 541 0.11 3.34 10.23
N SER A 542 -0.36 4.58 10.44
CA SER A 542 -0.47 5.58 9.38
C SER A 542 0.90 6.03 8.87
N THR A 543 1.89 6.17 9.77
CA THR A 543 3.28 6.47 9.37
C THR A 543 3.87 5.31 8.56
N LEU A 544 3.60 4.06 8.95
CA LEU A 544 4.04 2.87 8.21
C LEU A 544 3.38 2.77 6.83
N ALA A 545 2.07 3.02 6.74
CA ALA A 545 1.35 2.95 5.47
C ALA A 545 1.77 4.01 4.46
N ALA A 546 2.22 5.20 4.93
CA ALA A 546 2.80 6.22 4.07
C ALA A 546 4.06 5.71 3.33
N GLN A 547 4.78 4.76 3.92
CA GLN A 547 6.02 4.18 3.39
C GLN A 547 5.80 2.81 2.74
N LYS A 548 4.58 2.50 2.27
CA LYS A 548 4.19 1.16 1.76
C LYS A 548 5.13 0.49 0.74
N HIS A 549 5.91 1.27 -0.02
CA HIS A 549 6.84 0.77 -1.03
C HIS A 549 8.10 0.14 -0.42
N LEU A 550 8.42 0.49 0.83
CA LEU A 550 9.54 -0.07 1.59
C LEU A 550 9.13 -1.26 2.46
N VAL A 551 7.84 -1.49 2.66
CA VAL A 551 7.31 -2.57 3.52
C VAL A 551 7.15 -3.86 2.72
N ALA A 552 7.68 -4.97 3.23
CA ALA A 552 7.48 -6.28 2.64
C ALA A 552 5.99 -6.71 2.68
N ASN A 553 5.58 -7.61 1.77
CA ASN A 553 4.17 -7.94 1.55
C ASN A 553 3.49 -8.54 2.79
N SER A 554 4.21 -9.36 3.57
CA SER A 554 3.71 -9.96 4.82
C SER A 554 3.39 -8.90 5.86
N GLU A 555 4.35 -8.02 6.13
CA GLU A 555 4.24 -6.94 7.11
C GLU A 555 3.17 -5.92 6.67
N ARG A 556 3.03 -5.67 5.36
CA ARG A 556 1.95 -4.83 4.81
C ARG A 556 0.56 -5.44 5.04
N SER A 557 0.42 -6.75 4.83
CA SER A 557 -0.82 -7.49 5.09
C SER A 557 -1.21 -7.39 6.57
N GLU A 558 -0.24 -7.55 7.46
CA GLU A 558 -0.44 -7.39 8.91
C GLU A 558 -0.84 -5.95 9.28
N ILE A 559 -0.24 -4.92 8.67
CA ILE A 559 -0.65 -3.51 8.85
C ILE A 559 -2.12 -3.32 8.50
N TYR A 560 -2.58 -3.86 7.36
CA TYR A 560 -3.99 -3.76 6.96
C TYR A 560 -4.93 -4.49 7.92
N ALA A 561 -4.57 -5.70 8.36
CA ALA A 561 -5.35 -6.41 9.36
C ALA A 561 -5.41 -5.65 10.69
N THR A 562 -4.28 -5.12 11.18
CA THR A 562 -4.25 -4.33 12.42
C THR A 562 -5.05 -3.04 12.29
N PHE A 563 -5.01 -2.36 11.13
CA PHE A 563 -5.88 -1.20 10.86
C PHE A 563 -7.36 -1.57 10.91
N ALA A 564 -7.75 -2.68 10.26
CA ALA A 564 -9.14 -3.13 10.26
C ALA A 564 -9.65 -3.31 11.69
N LEU A 565 -8.88 -4.00 12.53
CA LEU A 565 -9.23 -4.19 13.93
C LEU A 565 -9.26 -2.87 14.73
N CYS A 566 -8.29 -1.97 14.53
CA CYS A 566 -8.31 -0.66 15.20
C CYS A 566 -9.55 0.16 14.83
N TYR A 567 -9.90 0.25 13.55
CA TYR A 567 -11.08 0.98 13.10
C TYR A 567 -12.38 0.32 13.54
N GLU A 568 -12.43 -1.02 13.63
CA GLU A 568 -13.57 -1.73 14.21
C GLU A 568 -13.74 -1.35 15.70
N LEU A 569 -12.65 -1.31 16.47
CA LEU A 569 -12.64 -0.89 17.88
C LEU A 569 -12.88 0.62 18.08
N CYS A 570 -12.76 1.43 17.02
CA CYS A 570 -13.26 2.81 17.01
C CYS A 570 -14.76 2.91 16.70
N GLY A 571 -15.42 1.82 16.31
CA GLY A 571 -16.82 1.79 15.87
C GLY A 571 -17.02 2.21 14.41
N LEU A 572 -15.94 2.26 13.63
CA LEU A 572 -15.93 2.69 12.22
C LEU A 572 -15.84 1.48 11.29
N SER A 573 -16.86 0.61 11.34
CA SER A 573 -16.87 -0.68 10.64
C SER A 573 -16.79 -0.58 9.11
N THR A 574 -17.17 0.55 8.51
CA THR A 574 -17.03 0.78 7.07
C THR A 574 -15.56 0.93 6.65
N ILE A 575 -14.79 1.72 7.41
CA ILE A 575 -13.35 1.87 7.21
C ILE A 575 -12.65 0.55 7.55
N SER A 576 -13.05 -0.12 8.63
CA SER A 576 -12.59 -1.47 8.97
C SER A 576 -12.74 -2.41 7.77
N GLY A 577 -13.92 -2.49 7.16
CA GLY A 577 -14.18 -3.34 5.99
C GLY A 577 -13.37 -2.98 4.74
N LYS A 578 -12.92 -1.73 4.59
CA LYS A 578 -11.98 -1.35 3.53
C LYS A 578 -10.60 -1.97 3.77
N TYR A 579 -10.03 -1.80 4.95
CA TYR A 579 -8.74 -2.39 5.30
C TYR A 579 -8.80 -3.92 5.35
N LEU A 580 -9.93 -4.49 5.76
CA LEU A 580 -10.17 -5.93 5.75
C LEU A 580 -10.10 -6.49 4.33
N ARG A 581 -10.76 -5.85 3.35
CA ARG A 581 -10.66 -6.24 1.93
C ARG A 581 -9.22 -6.15 1.41
N MET A 582 -8.48 -5.10 1.81
CA MET A 582 -7.07 -4.97 1.44
C MET A 582 -6.21 -6.09 2.03
N ALA A 583 -6.50 -6.52 3.27
CA ALA A 583 -5.83 -7.65 3.93
C ALA A 583 -6.22 -9.01 3.31
N GLU A 584 -7.48 -9.17 2.90
CA GLU A 584 -7.97 -10.35 2.18
C GLU A 584 -7.33 -10.47 0.79
N ASP A 585 -7.23 -9.36 0.06
CA ASP A 585 -6.59 -9.34 -1.26
C ASP A 585 -5.11 -9.71 -1.18
N SER A 586 -4.41 -9.33 -0.10
CA SER A 586 -3.01 -9.74 0.10
C SER A 586 -2.82 -11.23 0.37
N LEU A 587 -3.85 -11.97 0.80
CA LEU A 587 -3.79 -13.43 0.93
C LEU A 587 -3.63 -14.15 -0.42
N LYS A 588 -3.87 -13.46 -1.54
CA LYS A 588 -3.61 -14.00 -2.90
C LYS A 588 -2.13 -13.98 -3.27
N SER A 589 -1.30 -13.29 -2.49
CA SER A 589 0.15 -13.22 -2.68
C SER A 589 0.88 -14.21 -1.76
N ASP A 590 2.13 -14.51 -2.06
CA ASP A 590 2.96 -15.38 -1.21
C ASP A 590 3.34 -14.64 0.09
N LEU A 591 2.75 -15.07 1.21
CA LEU A 591 2.96 -14.50 2.54
C LEU A 591 3.67 -15.50 3.44
N LYS A 592 4.42 -15.01 4.43
CA LYS A 592 4.93 -15.86 5.51
C LYS A 592 3.73 -16.49 6.26
N PRO A 593 3.76 -17.78 6.61
CA PRO A 593 2.63 -18.44 7.28
C PRO A 593 2.15 -17.75 8.57
N ALA A 594 3.07 -17.18 9.36
CA ALA A 594 2.72 -16.44 10.57
C ALA A 594 1.90 -15.15 10.29
N ALA A 595 2.21 -14.45 9.19
CA ALA A 595 1.50 -13.24 8.78
C ALA A 595 0.09 -13.57 8.28
N GLU A 596 -0.04 -14.62 7.45
CA GLU A 596 -1.33 -15.13 7.00
C GLU A 596 -2.18 -15.62 8.17
N PHE A 597 -1.59 -16.36 9.12
CA PHE A 597 -2.28 -16.78 10.34
C PHE A 597 -2.84 -15.59 11.10
N TYR A 598 -2.03 -14.55 11.33
CA TYR A 598 -2.45 -13.33 12.02
C TYR A 598 -3.60 -12.62 11.29
N VAL A 599 -3.51 -12.44 9.97
CA VAL A 599 -4.56 -11.80 9.16
C VAL A 599 -5.88 -12.55 9.28
N ARG A 600 -5.85 -13.87 9.09
CA ARG A 600 -7.05 -14.74 9.20
C ARG A 600 -7.61 -14.73 10.62
N LEU A 601 -6.77 -14.67 11.65
CA LEU A 601 -7.19 -14.57 13.05
C LEU A 601 -7.93 -13.24 13.30
N VAL A 602 -7.38 -12.12 12.83
CA VAL A 602 -8.01 -10.80 12.97
C VAL A 602 -9.35 -10.74 12.24
N MET A 603 -9.44 -11.32 11.04
CA MET A 603 -10.71 -11.44 10.31
C MET A 603 -11.77 -12.17 11.15
N ALA A 604 -11.40 -13.29 11.78
CA ALA A 604 -12.31 -14.04 12.64
C ALA A 604 -12.70 -13.25 13.91
N GLN A 605 -11.77 -12.49 14.51
CA GLN A 605 -12.09 -11.59 15.62
C GLN A 605 -13.11 -10.51 15.23
N ILE A 606 -12.98 -9.93 14.03
CA ILE A 606 -13.95 -8.94 13.53
C ILE A 606 -15.32 -9.61 13.30
N MET A 607 -15.37 -10.83 12.76
CA MET A 607 -16.63 -11.60 12.63
C MET A 607 -17.28 -11.84 14.00
N LEU A 608 -16.50 -12.18 15.03
CA LEU A 608 -16.99 -12.31 16.40
C LEU A 608 -17.54 -10.99 16.96
N LEU A 609 -16.90 -9.85 16.67
CA LEU A 609 -17.39 -8.51 17.03
C LEU A 609 -18.66 -8.11 16.27
N HIS A 610 -18.89 -8.69 15.10
CA HIS A 610 -20.09 -8.49 14.28
C HIS A 610 -21.25 -9.40 14.72
N GLY A 611 -20.95 -10.46 15.49
CA GLY A 611 -21.92 -11.46 15.95
C GLY A 611 -22.12 -12.61 14.96
N ASP A 612 -21.26 -12.73 13.95
CA ASP A 612 -21.31 -13.76 12.90
C ASP A 612 -20.68 -15.07 13.39
N PHE A 613 -21.25 -15.66 14.45
CA PHE A 613 -20.63 -16.76 15.20
C PHE A 613 -20.38 -18.02 14.36
N ASP A 614 -21.36 -18.44 13.55
CA ASP A 614 -21.22 -19.65 12.71
C ASP A 614 -20.12 -19.46 11.65
N LEU A 615 -20.07 -18.28 11.02
CA LEU A 615 -19.02 -17.94 10.06
C LEU A 615 -17.65 -17.88 10.75
N ALA A 616 -17.57 -17.26 11.93
CA ALA A 616 -16.34 -17.19 12.71
C ALA A 616 -15.84 -18.58 13.12
N ALA A 617 -16.72 -19.46 13.62
CA ALA A 617 -16.38 -20.82 14.02
C ALA A 617 -15.81 -21.63 12.85
N ASN A 618 -16.44 -21.54 11.67
CA ASN A 618 -15.98 -22.19 10.45
C ASN A 618 -14.63 -21.64 9.99
N ARG A 619 -14.46 -20.31 9.98
CA ARG A 619 -13.18 -19.68 9.59
C ARG A 619 -12.05 -20.06 10.54
N LEU A 620 -12.32 -20.10 11.84
CA LEU A 620 -11.33 -20.51 12.85
C LEU A 620 -10.97 -21.99 12.73
N ALA A 621 -11.92 -22.87 12.38
CA ALA A 621 -11.62 -24.27 12.07
C ALA A 621 -10.62 -24.39 10.91
N THR A 622 -10.88 -23.69 9.79
CA THR A 622 -9.95 -23.67 8.64
C THR A 622 -8.60 -23.04 8.99
N LEU A 623 -8.56 -22.09 9.92
CA LEU A 623 -7.32 -21.48 10.39
C LEU A 623 -6.48 -22.45 11.23
N ILE A 624 -7.11 -23.28 12.08
CA ILE A 624 -6.44 -24.29 12.88
C ILE A 624 -5.84 -25.39 11.99
N GLU A 625 -6.55 -25.81 10.94
CA GLU A 625 -6.03 -26.73 9.92
C GLU A 625 -4.83 -26.12 9.18
N PHE A 626 -4.93 -24.86 8.76
CA PHE A 626 -3.83 -24.12 8.16
C PHE A 626 -2.61 -24.05 9.08
N ALA A 627 -2.83 -23.74 10.37
CA ALA A 627 -1.78 -23.64 11.37
C ALA A 627 -1.03 -24.96 11.54
N THR A 628 -1.77 -26.07 11.59
CA THR A 628 -1.21 -27.43 11.69
C THR A 628 -0.40 -27.80 10.45
N LYS A 629 -0.88 -27.44 9.24
CA LYS A 629 -0.20 -27.72 7.98
C LYS A 629 1.11 -26.94 7.80
N ASN A 630 1.20 -25.75 8.39
CA ASN A 630 2.34 -24.85 8.23
C ASN A 630 3.21 -24.74 9.50
N ASP A 631 3.12 -25.73 10.39
CA ASP A 631 3.92 -25.82 11.63
C ASP A 631 3.88 -24.54 12.48
N ILE A 632 2.73 -23.85 12.51
CA ILE A 632 2.52 -22.74 13.44
C ILE A 632 2.50 -23.30 14.87
N GLY A 633 3.18 -22.61 15.78
CA GLY A 633 3.31 -23.03 17.17
C GLY A 633 1.97 -23.40 17.81
N LYS A 634 1.97 -24.50 18.58
CA LYS A 634 0.75 -25.01 19.25
C LYS A 634 0.15 -23.97 20.19
N TYR A 635 1.00 -23.16 20.83
CA TYR A 635 0.58 -22.11 21.74
C TYR A 635 -0.22 -21.02 21.02
N GLU A 636 0.26 -20.51 19.89
CA GLU A 636 -0.41 -19.49 19.07
C GLU A 636 -1.68 -20.05 18.42
N THR A 637 -1.62 -21.29 17.94
CA THR A 637 -2.79 -21.99 17.40
C THR A 637 -3.92 -22.09 18.43
N SER A 638 -3.58 -22.26 19.71
CA SER A 638 -4.55 -22.32 20.81
C SER A 638 -5.36 -21.04 20.99
N PHE A 639 -4.89 -19.90 20.48
CA PHE A 639 -5.65 -18.65 20.51
C PHE A 639 -6.84 -18.75 19.55
N ALA A 640 -6.62 -19.33 18.36
CA ALA A 640 -7.68 -19.61 17.41
C ALA A 640 -8.66 -20.68 17.94
N VAL A 641 -8.15 -21.73 18.60
CA VAL A 641 -8.98 -22.76 19.26
C VAL A 641 -9.86 -22.13 20.35
N PHE A 642 -9.30 -21.24 21.19
CA PHE A 642 -10.06 -20.50 22.19
C PHE A 642 -11.16 -19.66 21.55
N TYR A 643 -10.85 -18.84 20.55
CA TYR A 643 -11.87 -18.03 19.87
C TYR A 643 -12.92 -18.88 19.13
N ARG A 644 -12.55 -20.08 18.68
CA ARG A 644 -13.50 -21.03 18.08
C ARG A 644 -14.47 -21.55 19.13
N SER A 645 -13.98 -21.90 20.31
CA SER A 645 -14.84 -22.31 21.44
C SER A 645 -15.83 -21.20 21.80
N LEU A 646 -15.37 -19.95 21.79
CA LEU A 646 -16.22 -18.78 22.02
C LEU A 646 -17.30 -18.63 20.95
N ALA A 647 -16.96 -18.81 19.67
CA ALA A 647 -17.90 -18.77 18.56
C ALA A 647 -18.95 -19.90 18.65
N MET A 648 -18.55 -21.10 19.06
CA MET A 648 -19.45 -22.26 19.17
C MET A 648 -20.43 -22.16 20.34
N LYS A 649 -20.09 -21.39 21.38
CA LYS A 649 -20.90 -21.27 22.60
C LYS A 649 -22.32 -20.75 22.36
N THR A 650 -22.56 -20.02 21.27
CA THR A 650 -23.89 -19.51 20.92
C THR A 650 -24.81 -20.55 20.30
N GLY A 651 -24.31 -21.75 19.99
CA GLY A 651 -25.08 -22.89 19.50
C GLY A 651 -25.75 -23.71 20.61
N THR A 652 -26.57 -24.70 20.22
CA THR A 652 -27.30 -25.59 21.15
C THR A 652 -26.48 -26.78 21.68
N ASP A 653 -25.27 -26.99 21.14
CA ASP A 653 -24.40 -28.12 21.44
C ASP A 653 -23.32 -27.73 22.48
N ASN A 654 -23.00 -28.64 23.40
CA ASN A 654 -21.95 -28.45 24.42
C ASN A 654 -20.53 -28.73 23.90
N ALA A 655 -20.36 -29.05 22.60
CA ALA A 655 -19.05 -29.25 21.97
C ALA A 655 -18.03 -28.11 22.16
N TRP A 656 -18.50 -26.89 22.47
CA TRP A 656 -17.63 -25.75 22.79
C TRP A 656 -16.79 -25.97 24.05
N GLN A 657 -17.28 -26.74 25.04
CA GLN A 657 -16.58 -27.00 26.30
C GLN A 657 -15.33 -27.85 26.07
N ALA A 658 -15.45 -28.92 25.28
CA ALA A 658 -14.30 -29.75 24.90
C ALA A 658 -13.25 -28.96 24.11
N THR A 659 -13.70 -28.10 23.19
CA THR A 659 -12.80 -27.20 22.43
C THR A 659 -12.09 -26.19 23.34
N LEU A 660 -12.79 -25.69 24.37
CA LEU A 660 -12.20 -24.79 25.36
C LEU A 660 -11.17 -25.50 26.24
N GLU A 661 -11.46 -26.72 26.70
CA GLU A 661 -10.52 -27.55 27.46
C GLU A 661 -9.25 -27.86 26.66
N GLU A 662 -9.40 -28.16 25.37
CA GLU A 662 -8.27 -28.32 24.45
C GLU A 662 -7.39 -27.07 24.42
N ALA A 663 -7.99 -25.88 24.24
CA ALA A 663 -7.25 -24.62 24.24
C ALA A 663 -6.51 -24.39 25.57
N LEU A 664 -7.20 -24.54 26.70
CA LEU A 664 -6.64 -24.34 28.04
C LEU A 664 -5.51 -25.32 28.37
N SER A 665 -5.60 -26.55 27.87
CA SER A 665 -4.58 -27.58 28.08
C SER A 665 -3.21 -27.18 27.53
N THR A 666 -3.19 -26.36 26.48
CA THR A 666 -1.98 -25.82 25.86
C THR A 666 -1.62 -24.45 26.44
N LEU A 667 -2.61 -23.57 26.67
CA LEU A 667 -2.37 -22.23 27.24
C LEU A 667 -1.73 -22.26 28.64
N LYS A 668 -1.89 -23.35 29.40
CA LYS A 668 -1.25 -23.56 30.71
C LYS A 668 0.28 -23.55 30.68
N ILE A 669 0.91 -23.71 29.49
CA ILE A 669 2.37 -23.61 29.31
C ILE A 669 2.88 -22.22 29.70
N ARG A 670 2.10 -21.16 29.45
CA ARG A 670 2.44 -19.77 29.81
C ARG A 670 1.34 -19.14 30.67
N PRO A 671 1.21 -19.54 31.95
CA PRO A 671 0.07 -19.17 32.78
C PRO A 671 0.01 -17.67 33.10
N LYS A 672 1.14 -16.96 33.02
CA LYS A 672 1.26 -15.52 33.25
C LYS A 672 0.92 -14.67 32.02
N HIS A 673 0.79 -15.26 30.84
CA HIS A 673 0.45 -14.51 29.64
C HIS A 673 -0.97 -13.92 29.77
N PRO A 674 -1.19 -12.61 29.48
CA PRO A 674 -2.48 -11.96 29.73
C PRO A 674 -3.67 -12.62 28.99
N PHE A 675 -3.45 -13.10 27.76
CA PHE A 675 -4.46 -13.89 27.04
C PHE A 675 -4.83 -15.19 27.76
N CYS A 676 -3.87 -15.92 28.34
CA CYS A 676 -4.17 -17.13 29.11
C CYS A 676 -5.01 -16.81 30.35
N THR A 677 -4.69 -15.71 31.05
CA THR A 677 -5.48 -15.22 32.17
C THR A 677 -6.90 -14.88 31.73
N THR A 678 -7.07 -14.23 30.58
CA THR A 678 -8.39 -13.94 30.00
C THR A 678 -9.17 -15.22 29.67
N ALA A 679 -8.51 -16.21 29.07
CA ALA A 679 -9.11 -17.50 28.74
C ALA A 679 -9.53 -18.29 29.98
N ARG A 680 -8.72 -18.29 31.06
CA ARG A 680 -9.08 -18.89 32.35
C ARG A 680 -10.28 -18.20 32.99
N ILE A 681 -10.28 -16.86 33.02
CA ILE A 681 -11.41 -16.08 33.53
C ILE A 681 -12.67 -16.45 32.74
N PHE A 682 -12.59 -16.49 31.40
CA PHE A 682 -13.71 -16.92 30.56
C PHE A 682 -14.21 -18.32 30.93
N ALA A 683 -13.31 -19.30 31.03
CA ALA A 683 -13.66 -20.67 31.38
C ALA A 683 -14.31 -20.79 32.76
N TYR A 684 -13.76 -20.10 33.76
CA TYR A 684 -14.32 -20.08 35.11
C TYR A 684 -15.75 -19.54 35.13
N LEU A 685 -16.01 -18.45 34.39
CA LEU A 685 -17.31 -17.78 34.39
C LEU A 685 -18.39 -18.57 33.65
N HIS A 686 -18.02 -19.38 32.65
CA HIS A 686 -18.98 -20.06 31.79
C HIS A 686 -19.15 -21.55 32.10
N CYS A 687 -18.14 -22.24 32.62
CA CYS A 687 -18.20 -23.70 32.84
C CYS A 687 -18.71 -24.13 34.22
N HIS A 688 -18.95 -23.20 35.18
CA HIS A 688 -19.50 -23.50 36.52
C HIS A 688 -18.83 -24.66 37.28
N ASN A 689 -17.60 -25.04 36.92
CA ASN A 689 -16.85 -26.07 37.64
C ASN A 689 -16.25 -25.45 38.90
N ALA A 690 -17.07 -25.39 39.94
CA ALA A 690 -16.70 -25.10 41.31
C ALA A 690 -15.96 -26.30 41.94
N SER A 691 -14.83 -26.70 41.36
CA SER A 691 -13.87 -27.56 42.04
C SER A 691 -12.49 -26.88 42.09
N MET A 692 -12.07 -26.59 43.33
CA MET A 692 -10.73 -26.18 43.78
C MET A 692 -10.26 -24.73 43.53
N ASP A 693 -9.93 -24.02 44.62
CA ASP A 693 -8.89 -22.96 44.79
C ASP A 693 -8.58 -21.96 43.65
N TYR A 694 -9.50 -21.69 42.72
CA TYR A 694 -9.27 -20.72 41.65
C TYR A 694 -9.41 -19.28 42.18
N ASN A 695 -8.29 -18.56 42.26
CA ASN A 695 -8.25 -17.17 42.68
C ASN A 695 -8.55 -16.21 41.52
N LEU A 696 -9.84 -16.07 41.21
CA LEU A 696 -10.34 -15.14 40.18
C LEU A 696 -9.86 -13.69 40.41
N ASP A 697 -9.80 -13.25 41.66
CA ASP A 697 -9.43 -11.86 41.98
C ASP A 697 -7.95 -11.58 41.66
N ALA A 698 -7.05 -12.54 41.89
CA ALA A 698 -5.65 -12.44 41.51
C ALA A 698 -5.47 -12.34 39.99
N ASP A 699 -6.25 -13.13 39.22
CA ASP A 699 -6.23 -13.09 37.76
C ASP A 699 -6.73 -11.74 37.21
N ILE A 700 -7.81 -11.20 37.78
CA ILE A 700 -8.31 -9.88 37.43
C ILE A 700 -7.29 -8.78 37.75
N ARG A 701 -6.65 -8.82 38.92
CA ARG A 701 -5.56 -7.87 39.28
C ARG A 701 -4.40 -7.96 38.29
N SER A 702 -3.99 -9.16 37.92
CA SER A 702 -2.92 -9.36 36.92
C SER A 702 -3.26 -8.70 35.57
N LEU A 703 -4.51 -8.81 35.09
CA LEU A 703 -4.95 -8.10 33.88
C LEU A 703 -4.92 -6.57 34.03
N ILE A 704 -5.28 -6.06 35.20
CA ILE A 704 -5.21 -4.63 35.51
C ILE A 704 -3.75 -4.15 35.49
N ASP A 705 -2.84 -4.88 36.12
CA ASP A 705 -1.44 -4.51 36.28
C ASP A 705 -0.68 -4.51 34.94
N CYS A 706 -0.82 -5.58 34.14
CA CYS A 706 -0.21 -5.66 32.80
C CYS A 706 -0.90 -4.75 31.78
N GLY A 707 -2.13 -4.39 32.08
CA GLY A 707 -2.93 -3.47 31.31
C GLY A 707 -3.50 -3.98 30.01
N TYR A 708 -3.73 -5.28 29.95
CA TYR A 708 -4.23 -5.97 28.77
C TYR A 708 -5.67 -5.56 28.42
N TYR A 709 -5.90 -5.36 27.13
CA TYR A 709 -7.18 -5.06 26.50
C TYR A 709 -7.41 -6.10 25.40
N ASP A 710 -8.23 -7.10 25.69
CA ASP A 710 -8.64 -8.07 24.66
C ASP A 710 -9.75 -7.45 23.79
N PRO A 711 -9.65 -7.40 22.45
CA PRO A 711 -10.71 -6.86 21.60
C PRO A 711 -12.09 -7.48 21.84
N LEU A 712 -12.14 -8.74 22.27
CA LEU A 712 -13.36 -9.51 22.51
C LEU A 712 -13.77 -9.51 23.99
N TRP A 713 -13.32 -8.53 24.78
CA TRP A 713 -13.64 -8.42 26.20
C TRP A 713 -15.15 -8.46 26.48
N ILE A 714 -16.00 -8.03 25.54
CA ILE A 714 -17.48 -8.05 25.64
C ILE A 714 -18.06 -9.38 26.13
N PHE A 715 -17.44 -10.52 25.80
CA PHE A 715 -17.93 -11.85 26.19
C PHE A 715 -17.69 -12.22 27.66
N VAL A 716 -16.97 -11.39 28.40
CA VAL A 716 -16.66 -11.59 29.82
C VAL A 716 -17.39 -10.54 30.70
N VAL A 717 -17.89 -9.46 30.10
CA VAL A 717 -18.36 -8.26 30.82
C VAL A 717 -19.61 -8.47 31.66
N GLU A 718 -20.58 -9.20 31.13
CA GLU A 718 -21.85 -9.45 31.83
C GLU A 718 -21.59 -10.14 33.18
N PHE A 719 -20.66 -11.09 33.18
CA PHE A 719 -20.26 -11.83 34.36
C PHE A 719 -19.45 -10.97 35.32
N LEU A 720 -18.47 -10.20 34.82
CA LEU A 720 -17.70 -9.27 35.65
C LEU A 720 -18.60 -8.27 36.39
N LYS A 721 -19.72 -7.85 35.79
CA LYS A 721 -20.69 -6.94 36.42
C LYS A 721 -21.44 -7.60 37.59
N ASN A 722 -21.68 -8.91 37.49
CA ASN A 722 -22.40 -9.67 38.50
C ASN A 722 -21.48 -10.12 39.65
N ILE A 723 -20.17 -10.10 39.45
CA ILE A 723 -19.18 -10.41 40.48
C ILE A 723 -19.06 -9.22 41.45
N LYS A 724 -19.35 -9.47 42.73
CA LYS A 724 -19.17 -8.48 43.82
C LYS A 724 -17.69 -8.32 44.22
N SER A 725 -16.80 -8.03 43.27
CA SER A 725 -15.37 -7.76 43.50
C SER A 725 -15.02 -6.31 43.15
N ALA A 726 -14.18 -5.69 43.98
CA ALA A 726 -13.59 -4.39 43.70
C ALA A 726 -12.70 -4.43 42.44
N SER A 727 -11.87 -5.48 42.31
CA SER A 727 -11.00 -5.69 41.14
C SER A 727 -11.81 -5.83 39.86
N ALA A 728 -12.92 -6.57 39.89
CA ALA A 728 -13.82 -6.73 38.72
C ALA A 728 -14.41 -5.37 38.29
N THR A 729 -14.80 -4.53 39.25
CA THR A 729 -15.31 -3.18 38.99
C THR A 729 -14.24 -2.29 38.35
N VAL A 730 -13.00 -2.34 38.85
CA VAL A 730 -11.87 -1.59 38.28
C VAL A 730 -11.57 -2.02 36.85
N LEU A 731 -11.50 -3.33 36.58
CA LEU A 731 -11.27 -3.85 35.23
C LEU A 731 -12.36 -3.41 34.26
N LEU A 732 -13.63 -3.48 34.66
CA LEU A 732 -14.76 -3.01 33.86
C LEU A 732 -14.67 -1.52 33.52
N CYS A 733 -14.36 -0.68 34.51
CA CYS A 733 -14.17 0.75 34.31
C CYS A 733 -13.06 1.04 33.30
N ARG A 734 -11.94 0.31 33.39
CA ARG A 734 -10.80 0.43 32.47
C ARG A 734 -11.16 0.01 31.05
N LEU A 735 -11.76 -1.17 30.85
CA LEU A 735 -12.17 -1.66 29.53
C LEU A 735 -13.14 -0.67 28.87
N LYS A 736 -14.04 -0.08 29.68
CA LYS A 736 -14.94 0.96 29.20
C LYS A 736 -14.21 2.25 28.84
N SER A 737 -13.29 2.74 29.66
CA SER A 737 -12.58 4.00 29.40
C SER A 737 -11.63 3.91 28.20
N ALA A 738 -11.10 2.72 27.92
CA ALA A 738 -10.29 2.44 26.73
C ALA A 738 -11.11 2.31 25.43
N SER A 739 -12.44 2.22 25.53
CA SER A 739 -13.34 1.97 24.39
C SER A 739 -14.02 3.25 23.90
N LEU A 740 -14.01 3.49 22.59
CA LEU A 740 -14.70 4.65 22.01
C LEU A 740 -16.24 4.50 22.09
N PRO A 741 -17.00 5.61 22.23
CA PRO A 741 -18.46 5.57 22.35
C PRO A 741 -19.14 4.88 21.19
N GLU A 742 -18.65 5.09 19.97
CA GLU A 742 -19.26 4.51 18.78
C GLU A 742 -19.07 2.99 18.73
N PHE A 743 -17.93 2.47 19.17
CA PHE A 743 -17.73 1.04 19.35
C PHE A 743 -18.70 0.47 20.39
N ILE A 744 -18.86 1.12 21.54
CA ILE A 744 -19.83 0.71 22.57
C ILE A 744 -21.26 0.72 21.99
N ASN A 745 -21.62 1.70 21.17
CA ASN A 745 -22.92 1.75 20.50
C ASN A 745 -23.11 0.57 19.56
N ASN A 746 -22.11 0.23 18.75
CA ASN A 746 -22.16 -0.94 17.87
C ASN A 746 -22.34 -2.24 18.69
N LEU A 747 -21.65 -2.38 19.82
CA LEU A 747 -21.85 -3.52 20.72
C LEU A 747 -23.28 -3.56 21.30
N LYS A 748 -23.86 -2.43 21.70
CA LYS A 748 -25.26 -2.37 22.17
C LYS A 748 -26.27 -2.83 21.13
N VAL A 749 -25.98 -2.58 19.86
CA VAL A 749 -26.83 -2.97 18.74
C VAL A 749 -26.69 -4.47 18.43
N ARG A 750 -25.48 -5.00 18.50
CA ARG A 750 -25.18 -6.40 18.13
C ARG A 750 -25.44 -7.41 19.25
N PHE A 751 -25.33 -6.99 20.51
CA PHE A 751 -25.46 -7.88 21.67
C PHE A 751 -26.60 -7.45 22.59
N ASN A 752 -27.62 -8.30 22.73
CA ASN A 752 -28.86 -8.01 23.47
C ASN A 752 -28.65 -7.49 24.91
N ASN A 753 -27.62 -7.99 25.61
CA ASN A 753 -27.35 -7.63 27.01
C ASN A 753 -26.43 -6.40 27.18
N ALA A 754 -25.78 -5.92 26.11
CA ALA A 754 -24.82 -4.80 26.19
C ALA A 754 -25.48 -3.48 26.63
N GLY A 755 -26.77 -3.26 26.33
CA GLY A 755 -27.50 -2.09 26.79
C GLY A 755 -27.53 -1.97 28.33
N THR A 756 -27.84 -3.06 29.04
CA THR A 756 -27.93 -3.06 30.50
C THR A 756 -26.57 -2.91 31.17
N ILE A 757 -25.50 -3.28 30.48
CA ILE A 757 -24.11 -3.21 30.93
C ILE A 757 -23.61 -1.76 30.89
N PHE A 758 -23.85 -1.02 29.81
CA PHE A 758 -23.19 0.26 29.56
C PHE A 758 -23.97 1.52 29.98
N ASN A 759 -25.26 1.41 30.33
CA ASN A 759 -26.15 2.56 30.56
C ASN A 759 -25.92 3.35 31.86
N LYS A 760 -25.14 2.86 32.84
CA LYS A 760 -24.97 3.50 34.17
C LYS A 760 -23.59 4.13 34.45
N ILE A 761 -22.62 3.99 33.56
CA ILE A 761 -21.23 4.39 33.87
C ILE A 761 -20.94 5.74 33.18
N GLN A 762 -20.64 6.79 33.95
CA GLN A 762 -20.12 8.05 33.42
C GLN A 762 -18.74 7.80 32.80
N GLN A 763 -18.51 8.23 31.56
CA GLN A 763 -17.15 8.29 31.01
C GLN A 763 -16.43 9.43 31.72
N ASN A 764 -15.38 9.12 32.47
CA ASN A 764 -14.47 10.16 32.97
C ASN A 764 -13.65 10.67 31.78
N ASP A 765 -13.78 11.96 31.51
CA ASP A 765 -13.34 12.64 30.29
C ASP A 765 -11.85 13.00 30.36
N ILE A 766 -10.99 11.99 30.45
CA ILE A 766 -9.52 12.14 30.41
C ILE A 766 -9.00 11.64 29.07
N ARG A 767 -9.60 12.10 27.96
CA ARG A 767 -9.03 11.85 26.63
C ARG A 767 -7.87 12.79 26.37
N THR A 768 -6.76 12.22 25.92
CA THR A 768 -5.56 12.96 25.51
C THR A 768 -5.45 13.09 24.00
N ARG A 769 -6.16 12.25 23.24
CA ARG A 769 -6.12 12.18 21.77
C ARG A 769 -7.50 11.98 21.17
N TYR A 770 -7.63 12.44 19.94
CA TYR A 770 -8.88 12.41 19.19
C TYR A 770 -8.62 12.00 17.73
N LEU A 771 -9.56 11.25 17.15
CA LEU A 771 -9.52 10.92 15.72
C LEU A 771 -10.18 12.04 14.94
N LEU A 772 -9.42 12.69 14.07
CA LEU A 772 -9.88 13.75 13.18
C LEU A 772 -9.98 13.21 11.75
N ILE A 773 -11.15 13.31 11.13
CA ILE A 773 -11.36 12.92 9.73
C ILE A 773 -11.63 14.19 8.92
N LYS A 774 -10.70 14.55 8.03
CA LYS A 774 -10.75 15.71 7.12
C LYS A 774 -11.07 15.22 5.71
N ASN A 775 -12.29 15.42 5.23
CA ASN A 775 -12.70 14.97 3.88
C ASN A 775 -12.36 13.51 3.54
N GLY A 776 -12.48 12.61 4.52
CA GLY A 776 -12.12 11.19 4.36
C GLY A 776 -10.66 10.85 4.63
N CYS A 777 -9.78 11.83 4.87
CA CYS A 777 -8.43 11.59 5.38
C CYS A 777 -8.43 11.54 6.90
N HIS A 778 -7.81 10.52 7.50
CA HIS A 778 -7.77 10.33 8.94
C HIS A 778 -6.46 10.87 9.53
N ASP A 779 -6.55 11.49 10.70
CA ASP A 779 -5.43 12.04 11.45
C ASP A 779 -5.69 11.90 12.95
N ILE A 780 -4.63 11.90 13.77
CA ILE A 780 -4.74 11.78 15.23
C ILE A 780 -4.17 13.05 15.87
N ILE A 781 -5.08 13.83 16.45
CA ILE A 781 -4.75 15.11 17.10
C ILE A 781 -4.66 14.96 18.62
N GLU A 782 -3.76 15.71 19.23
CA GLU A 782 -3.61 15.78 20.69
C GLU A 782 -4.67 16.73 21.30
N LYS A 783 -4.77 16.75 22.63
CA LYS A 783 -5.80 17.51 23.36
C LYS A 783 -5.74 19.01 23.09
N GLU A 784 -4.55 19.58 23.01
CA GLU A 784 -4.33 21.00 22.75
C GLU A 784 -4.82 21.37 21.33
N GLU A 785 -4.47 20.54 20.34
CA GLU A 785 -4.92 20.69 18.96
C GLU A 785 -6.44 20.56 18.86
N TYR A 786 -7.03 19.64 19.62
CA TYR A 786 -8.49 19.49 19.71
C TYR A 786 -9.15 20.73 20.29
N GLN A 787 -8.59 21.39 21.31
CA GLN A 787 -9.15 22.63 21.88
C GLN A 787 -9.11 23.79 20.87
N VAL A 788 -7.99 23.93 20.15
CA VAL A 788 -7.86 24.90 19.06
C VAL A 788 -8.84 24.58 17.93
N TRP A 789 -8.92 23.31 17.56
CA TRP A 789 -9.89 22.84 16.58
C TRP A 789 -11.29 23.18 17.05
N GLN A 790 -11.72 22.81 18.25
CA GLN A 790 -13.08 23.00 18.74
C GLN A 790 -13.52 24.48 18.74
N THR A 791 -12.62 25.42 19.01
CA THR A 791 -12.91 26.86 19.04
C THR A 791 -12.89 27.54 17.67
N SER A 792 -12.20 26.97 16.68
CA SER A 792 -12.10 27.57 15.34
C SER A 792 -13.46 27.58 14.61
N ARG A 793 -13.74 28.66 13.86
CA ARG A 793 -14.96 28.80 13.03
C ARG A 793 -14.63 29.24 11.59
N PRO A 794 -13.96 28.38 10.80
CA PRO A 794 -13.69 28.63 9.39
C PRO A 794 -14.97 28.84 8.56
N ALA A 795 -14.90 29.76 7.58
CA ALA A 795 -16.07 30.18 6.80
C ALA A 795 -16.60 29.11 5.81
N ASN A 796 -15.72 28.27 5.27
CA ASN A 796 -16.03 27.31 4.22
C ASN A 796 -15.75 25.86 4.66
N LEU A 797 -16.09 25.50 5.90
CA LEU A 797 -15.80 24.17 6.45
C LEU A 797 -16.91 23.73 7.38
N LEU A 798 -17.45 22.53 7.15
CA LEU A 798 -18.38 21.89 8.07
C LEU A 798 -17.59 21.18 9.16
N LYS A 799 -17.88 21.47 10.42
CA LYS A 799 -17.25 20.79 11.55
C LYS A 799 -18.29 20.05 12.35
N PHE A 800 -18.07 18.78 12.58
CA PHE A 800 -18.89 17.96 13.44
C PHE A 800 -18.06 17.38 14.59
N ASP A 801 -18.32 17.86 15.80
CA ASP A 801 -17.78 17.27 17.01
C ASP A 801 -18.76 16.19 17.48
N SER A 802 -18.44 14.92 17.24
CA SER A 802 -19.32 13.82 17.61
C SER A 802 -19.44 13.63 19.14
N LEU A 803 -18.48 14.16 19.91
CA LEU A 803 -18.41 14.05 21.36
C LEU A 803 -19.33 15.05 22.04
N THR A 804 -19.28 16.31 21.61
CA THR A 804 -20.18 17.35 22.14
C THR A 804 -21.51 17.42 21.40
N GLY A 805 -21.54 16.87 20.19
CA GLY A 805 -22.65 16.89 19.26
C GLY A 805 -22.78 18.19 18.49
N GLU A 806 -21.80 19.08 18.60
CA GLU A 806 -21.80 20.36 17.91
C GLU A 806 -21.53 20.19 16.41
N LEU A 807 -22.47 20.63 15.58
CA LEU A 807 -22.33 20.73 14.14
C LEU A 807 -22.31 22.21 13.76
N SER A 808 -21.29 22.64 13.03
CA SER A 808 -21.11 24.05 12.66
C SER A 808 -20.64 24.23 11.23
N PHE A 809 -21.08 25.33 10.60
CA PHE A 809 -20.61 25.81 9.29
C PHE A 809 -20.67 27.33 9.28
N ALA A 810 -19.55 28.01 9.03
CA ALA A 810 -19.43 29.46 9.18
C ALA A 810 -19.93 29.94 10.57
N ARG A 811 -20.98 30.77 10.60
CA ARG A 811 -21.61 31.29 11.83
C ARG A 811 -22.79 30.47 12.34
N ARG A 812 -23.18 29.41 11.63
CA ARG A 812 -24.35 28.58 11.98
C ARG A 812 -23.90 27.38 12.80
N THR A 813 -24.59 27.14 13.91
CA THR A 813 -24.34 26.00 14.80
C THR A 813 -25.66 25.34 15.17
N ILE A 814 -25.67 24.00 15.16
CA ILE A 814 -26.73 23.17 15.73
C ILE A 814 -26.09 22.09 16.61
N ARG A 815 -26.80 21.68 17.65
CA ARG A 815 -26.37 20.59 18.52
C ARG A 815 -27.23 19.35 18.28
N LEU A 816 -26.60 18.26 17.87
CA LEU A 816 -27.18 16.91 17.88
C LEU A 816 -26.86 16.27 19.23
N LYS A 817 -27.79 15.52 19.84
CA LYS A 817 -27.49 14.81 21.09
C LYS A 817 -26.42 13.73 20.81
N PRO A 818 -25.25 13.74 21.49
CA PRO A 818 -24.22 12.72 21.29
C PRO A 818 -24.76 11.31 21.49
N GLY A 819 -24.37 10.38 20.61
CA GLY A 819 -24.85 8.99 20.61
C GLY A 819 -26.34 8.81 20.27
N ALA A 820 -27.10 9.87 20.02
CA ALA A 820 -28.47 9.74 19.52
C ALA A 820 -28.48 9.37 18.03
N LEU A 821 -29.63 8.88 17.55
CA LEU A 821 -29.79 8.33 16.20
C LEU A 821 -29.23 9.23 15.09
N LEU A 822 -29.57 10.53 15.08
CA LEU A 822 -29.13 11.45 14.03
C LEU A 822 -27.62 11.71 14.06
N ALA A 823 -27.03 11.83 15.25
CA ALA A 823 -25.59 12.00 15.43
C ALA A 823 -24.84 10.76 14.92
N ARG A 824 -25.31 9.55 15.28
CA ARG A 824 -24.74 8.28 14.82
C ARG A 824 -24.79 8.14 13.30
N ILE A 825 -25.94 8.44 12.69
CA ILE A 825 -26.07 8.42 11.23
C ILE A 825 -25.05 9.37 10.59
N LEU A 826 -24.96 10.62 11.08
CA LEU A 826 -24.05 11.61 10.53
C LEU A 826 -22.58 11.19 10.70
N THR A 827 -22.21 10.66 11.87
CA THR A 827 -20.87 10.13 12.14
C THR A 827 -20.46 9.07 11.12
N GLN A 828 -21.30 8.06 10.91
CA GLN A 828 -20.99 6.96 9.99
C GLN A 828 -20.86 7.46 8.54
N LEU A 829 -21.75 8.37 8.11
CA LEU A 829 -21.70 8.93 6.76
C LEU A 829 -20.49 9.82 6.51
N LEU A 830 -20.11 10.68 7.46
CA LEU A 830 -18.93 11.53 7.34
C LEU A 830 -17.64 10.72 7.43
N ALA A 831 -17.58 9.72 8.32
CA ALA A 831 -16.40 8.86 8.45
C ALA A 831 -16.14 8.00 7.21
N SER A 832 -17.19 7.60 6.49
CA SER A 832 -17.08 6.76 5.28
C SER A 832 -16.85 7.56 4.00
N PHE A 833 -16.96 8.89 4.04
CA PHE A 833 -16.83 9.74 2.86
C PHE A 833 -15.45 9.59 2.19
N PRO A 834 -15.36 9.61 0.85
CA PRO A 834 -16.43 9.80 -0.13
C PRO A 834 -17.17 8.50 -0.51
N GLU A 835 -16.76 7.36 0.07
CA GLU A 835 -17.32 6.06 -0.27
C GLU A 835 -18.77 5.94 0.24
N PRO A 836 -19.69 5.48 -0.61
CA PRO A 836 -21.07 5.29 -0.19
C PRO A 836 -21.21 3.99 0.61
N ILE A 837 -22.03 3.99 1.67
CA ILE A 837 -22.23 2.84 2.55
C ILE A 837 -23.35 1.95 1.98
N PRO A 838 -23.14 0.64 1.74
CA PRO A 838 -24.22 -0.25 1.34
C PRO A 838 -25.42 -0.18 2.30
N SER A 839 -26.64 -0.10 1.78
CA SER A 839 -27.84 0.12 2.60
C SER A 839 -28.04 -0.96 3.68
N SER A 840 -27.68 -2.22 3.40
CA SER A 840 -27.71 -3.33 4.37
C SER A 840 -26.74 -3.11 5.52
N LEU A 841 -25.48 -2.80 5.21
CA LEU A 841 -24.45 -2.50 6.21
C LEU A 841 -24.81 -1.26 7.03
N PHE A 842 -25.27 -0.19 6.37
CA PHE A 842 -25.72 1.02 7.04
C PHE A 842 -26.87 0.75 8.02
N TYR A 843 -27.83 -0.09 7.63
CA TYR A 843 -28.94 -0.46 8.50
C TYR A 843 -28.45 -1.23 9.73
N ASN A 844 -27.63 -2.26 9.50
CA ASN A 844 -27.07 -3.08 10.57
C ASN A 844 -26.28 -2.24 11.59
N LEU A 845 -25.45 -1.29 11.14
CA LEU A 845 -24.66 -0.44 12.02
C LEU A 845 -25.51 0.46 12.92
N ILE A 846 -26.60 1.01 12.40
CA ILE A 846 -27.40 1.99 13.13
C ILE A 846 -28.49 1.32 13.98
N TRP A 847 -29.18 0.32 13.45
CA TRP A 847 -30.36 -0.30 14.05
C TRP A 847 -30.18 -1.78 14.42
N GLY A 848 -29.23 -2.49 13.82
CA GLY A 848 -29.01 -3.93 14.03
C GLY A 848 -29.90 -4.82 13.17
N GLY A 849 -29.42 -6.03 12.90
CA GLY A 849 -30.12 -7.04 12.09
C GLY A 849 -30.07 -6.79 10.58
N ASP A 850 -30.96 -7.47 9.86
CA ASP A 850 -31.01 -7.46 8.40
C ASP A 850 -32.02 -6.45 7.85
N LEU A 851 -31.67 -5.84 6.70
CA LEU A 851 -32.51 -4.84 6.06
C LEU A 851 -33.69 -5.48 5.29
N ASP A 852 -34.87 -5.49 5.91
CA ASP A 852 -36.13 -5.95 5.30
C ASP A 852 -36.94 -4.81 4.64
N THR A 853 -38.13 -5.12 4.10
CA THR A 853 -38.99 -4.15 3.40
C THR A 853 -39.62 -3.12 4.34
N HIS A 854 -39.97 -3.53 5.55
CA HIS A 854 -40.58 -2.66 6.56
C HIS A 854 -39.53 -1.74 7.21
N SER A 855 -38.34 -2.27 7.48
CA SER A 855 -37.17 -1.57 8.03
C SER A 855 -36.68 -0.42 7.15
N TRP A 856 -36.84 -0.54 5.83
CA TRP A 856 -36.43 0.51 4.89
C TRP A 856 -37.19 1.84 5.09
N SER A 857 -38.45 1.78 5.54
CA SER A 857 -39.24 2.98 5.85
C SER A 857 -38.63 3.80 7.00
N VAL A 858 -38.06 3.10 7.99
CA VAL A 858 -37.36 3.70 9.15
C VAL A 858 -36.09 4.42 8.70
N VAL A 859 -35.34 3.81 7.77
CA VAL A 859 -34.14 4.42 7.17
C VAL A 859 -34.51 5.73 6.48
N LYS A 860 -35.48 5.71 5.55
CA LYS A 860 -35.91 6.93 4.82
C LYS A 860 -36.37 8.02 5.77
N THR A 861 -37.18 7.67 6.77
CA THR A 861 -37.70 8.63 7.74
C THR A 861 -36.59 9.27 8.55
N SER A 862 -35.58 8.49 8.96
CA SER A 862 -34.43 8.97 9.73
C SER A 862 -33.50 9.86 8.89
N LEU A 863 -33.23 9.48 7.63
CA LEU A 863 -32.47 10.30 6.69
C LEU A 863 -33.18 11.63 6.39
N ASN A 864 -34.50 11.62 6.22
CA ASN A 864 -35.28 12.84 6.02
C ASN A 864 -35.23 13.76 7.26
N ARG A 865 -35.30 13.19 8.47
CA ARG A 865 -35.12 13.95 9.71
C ARG A 865 -33.72 14.55 9.80
N LEU A 866 -32.68 13.79 9.46
CA LEU A 866 -31.31 14.29 9.41
C LEU A 866 -31.17 15.43 8.40
N ASN A 867 -31.69 15.26 7.18
CA ASN A 867 -31.62 16.26 6.11
C ASN A 867 -32.24 17.60 6.52
N ARG A 868 -33.40 17.58 7.21
CA ARG A 868 -34.01 18.81 7.74
C ARG A 868 -33.08 19.56 8.69
N VAL A 869 -32.36 18.83 9.54
CA VAL A 869 -31.39 19.43 10.48
C VAL A 869 -30.15 19.94 9.74
N LEU A 870 -29.60 19.15 8.83
CA LEU A 870 -28.42 19.52 8.04
C LEU A 870 -28.65 20.77 7.17
N GLN A 871 -29.84 20.87 6.57
CA GLN A 871 -30.23 22.00 5.71
C GLN A 871 -30.36 23.33 6.46
N CYS A 872 -30.62 23.30 7.77
CA CYS A 872 -30.58 24.50 8.61
C CYS A 872 -29.15 25.08 8.73
N ILE A 873 -28.13 24.23 8.65
CA ILE A 873 -26.73 24.65 8.63
C ILE A 873 -26.32 25.05 7.23
N TYR A 874 -26.47 24.15 6.26
CA TYR A 874 -26.03 24.39 4.89
C TYR A 874 -27.06 23.89 3.86
N PRO A 875 -27.61 24.74 2.97
CA PRO A 875 -28.79 24.38 2.20
C PRO A 875 -28.66 23.16 1.28
N THR A 876 -27.47 22.89 0.73
CA THR A 876 -27.27 21.81 -0.26
C THR A 876 -26.77 20.50 0.38
N ILE A 877 -26.41 20.49 1.67
CA ILE A 877 -25.98 19.25 2.33
C ILE A 877 -27.16 18.30 2.49
N ARG A 878 -26.97 17.03 2.11
CA ARG A 878 -27.98 15.99 2.30
C ARG A 878 -27.38 14.60 2.34
N ALA A 879 -27.91 13.76 3.22
CA ALA A 879 -27.80 12.31 3.13
C ALA A 879 -28.78 11.81 2.05
N ALA A 880 -28.27 11.11 1.06
CA ALA A 880 -29.01 10.60 -0.09
C ALA A 880 -28.86 9.08 -0.22
N THR A 881 -29.86 8.46 -0.84
CA THR A 881 -29.85 7.03 -1.18
C THR A 881 -30.58 6.79 -2.50
N ASN A 882 -30.09 5.84 -3.29
CA ASN A 882 -30.69 5.45 -4.57
C ASN A 882 -31.64 4.24 -4.46
N GLY A 883 -31.99 3.81 -3.24
CA GLY A 883 -32.91 2.69 -3.01
C GLY A 883 -32.38 1.64 -2.04
N ARG A 884 -33.21 0.62 -1.77
CA ARG A 884 -32.95 -0.40 -0.73
C ARG A 884 -31.73 -1.28 -1.04
N THR A 885 -31.47 -1.56 -2.31
CA THR A 885 -30.32 -2.35 -2.79
C THR A 885 -29.11 -1.51 -3.18
N ALA A 886 -29.20 -0.19 -2.99
CA ALA A 886 -28.14 0.74 -3.34
C ALA A 886 -27.28 1.09 -2.10
N CYS A 887 -26.74 2.30 -2.08
CA CYS A 887 -25.96 2.81 -0.96
C CYS A 887 -26.58 4.08 -0.38
N VAL A 888 -26.16 4.42 0.83
CA VAL A 888 -26.42 5.69 1.52
C VAL A 888 -25.11 6.49 1.51
N ARG A 889 -25.19 7.77 1.13
CA ARG A 889 -24.03 8.67 1.11
C ARG A 889 -24.41 10.06 1.58
N ILE A 890 -23.45 10.80 2.08
CA ILE A 890 -23.59 12.25 2.26
C ILE A 890 -23.14 12.98 1.01
N ILE A 891 -23.95 13.92 0.54
CA ILE A 891 -23.65 14.82 -0.56
C ILE A 891 -23.40 16.19 0.05
N PHE A 892 -22.19 16.71 -0.16
CA PHE A 892 -21.74 17.99 0.35
C PHE A 892 -20.65 18.54 -0.57
N ASP A 893 -20.74 19.83 -0.92
CA ASP A 893 -19.90 20.52 -1.91
C ASP A 893 -18.79 21.37 -1.28
N SER A 894 -18.67 21.35 0.04
CA SER A 894 -17.66 22.05 0.83
C SER A 894 -16.84 21.04 1.64
N PRO A 895 -15.60 21.36 2.04
CA PRO A 895 -14.85 20.47 2.89
C PRO A 895 -15.51 20.32 4.27
N PHE A 896 -15.27 19.19 4.93
CA PHE A 896 -15.68 18.93 6.30
C PHE A 896 -14.56 18.31 7.15
N GLU A 897 -14.72 18.48 8.46
CA GLU A 897 -13.95 17.80 9.48
C GLU A 897 -14.89 17.19 10.53
N ILE A 898 -14.65 15.95 10.94
CA ILE A 898 -15.32 15.30 12.06
C ILE A 898 -14.31 14.80 13.07
N THR A 899 -14.61 15.00 14.36
CA THR A 899 -13.78 14.53 15.46
C THR A 899 -14.50 13.46 16.28
N LEU A 900 -13.78 12.39 16.67
CA LEU A 900 -14.28 11.17 17.33
C LEU A 900 -13.51 10.81 18.60
#